data_AF-A0A916VZT5-F1
#
_entry.id   AF-A0A916VZT5-F1
#
_cell.length_a   1.000
_cell.length_b   1.000
_cell.length_c   1.000
_cell.angle_alpha   90.00
_cell.angle_beta   90.00
_cell.angle_gamma   90.00
#
_symmetry.space_group_name_H-M   'P 1'
#
loop_
_entity.id
_entity.type
_entity.pdbx_description
1 polymer ?
#
loop_
_entity_poly.entity_id
_entity_poly.type
_entity_poly.pdbx_seq_one_letter_code
_entity_poly.pdbx_strand_id
1 'polypeptide(L)'
;MMKWLITWGATQGVGFFLSEVIREVAKRAAEDYVKYFFKLLISDLNGSLINTKLLEKATIEAIKEFLQLVKQELEDVGLDENQLEQYIEPLEKFIKNQSVLAILGSAFDNNVKILDTNKLATTWDKINRPLPDDFDWELVAKQYQRRVKKIIRESDELREILDSKNLDKLANQNTEIRPEFDLEKYQEGIREQYGNLKLESLDTSGYAYNQLKLWRMFIPQNVRESQEFLPQVHEIPKEYRQRLKETGQFGEDFSQEQLEGLRRRYLDRPIRSVLELVEDRNYQYLVILGDPGSGKSTLLQYIALQWAELPRKDLPLQPIPILIELRTYARNHDANKCQNFLDFLEKGSGITCQLPQQELHTKLQNGDAIVMFDGLDEVFNPAKREEVITDINRFTNDYKNVQIIVTSRVIGYKPQKLRDAEFSHFILQDLEAEQIEDFIQRWHNWTYLDEAEKDRKRERLKRAIQDYPAIKELAGNPLLLTMMAILNRNQELPRDRAELYNQASRVLLHQWDIERALVDAKIDPITIDYKDKQAILRRVAHFMQGNIAGLAGNLISENDLERIIKDYLKSVDINNAKIWAKVLMEQLRSRNFILCFVGAEYYAFVHRTFLEYFCAWSFVWQFKETQTISMDRLINDVFDKHWQDEKWHEVLRLVAGMIDAKFVGEIISYLMEQDGEEEKFLNLFLAGKCLFEVRSRQSIGDVGNRLLNELKNLTGYDLDYSYEPYDSYSQEIYQKNAALVREIRTQAVEVVAATWRDDSLTYTCLKQWLMSDENWDVRLEALRQIASGWKHELGILELLKQRVVSDENWDVRREALRQITSGWKHEPGILELLKQWLVSDENWDVRLEALRQIASGWKDEPGILELLKQRVVSDENWNVRREAVQQIASGWKDEPGILELLKQRVVSDENWDVRLEALRQIATVWKDEPRILELLKQWVVSDENWDVRREVVRQIATVWKDEPGILELLKQWVEFDDNSDVRLEVVRQIATVWKDKPGILELLKQRVVSDENWYVRLEALRQIATKHEPGILELLKQRVESDDDLDVRVEALRQIASGWKDEPGTLELLKQWVEFDDNSDVRREALRQIASGWKDEPGILELLKQWVEFDDNSDVRREALQQIASGWKNESGIFELFYHTALNDSFQRENDFQDNPRQTALEAIVKHYPDNPQTLPLLQDRAENDPDEQLREWAKKKLQQLEN
;
A
#
# COMPACT_ATOMS: atom_id res chain seq x y z
N MET A 1 -13.93 -24.14 -47.45
CA MET A 1 -15.25 -24.04 -46.80
C MET A 1 -16.04 -25.35 -46.89
N MET A 2 -16.35 -25.88 -48.08
CA MET A 2 -17.08 -27.15 -48.23
C MET A 2 -16.34 -28.38 -47.61
N LYS A 3 -15.00 -28.45 -47.72
CA LYS A 3 -14.16 -29.42 -46.98
C LYS A 3 -14.19 -29.20 -45.45
N TRP A 4 -14.21 -27.94 -44.98
CA TRP A 4 -14.27 -27.61 -43.55
C TRP A 4 -15.62 -28.04 -42.95
N LEU A 5 -16.73 -27.82 -43.65
CA LEU A 5 -18.08 -28.25 -43.23
C LEU A 5 -18.25 -29.78 -43.20
N ILE A 6 -17.72 -30.50 -44.20
CA ILE A 6 -17.77 -31.98 -44.24
C ILE A 6 -16.90 -32.61 -43.13
N THR A 7 -15.76 -31.99 -42.79
CA THR A 7 -14.87 -32.49 -41.72
C THR A 7 -15.37 -32.12 -40.32
N TRP A 8 -16.06 -30.97 -40.19
CA TRP A 8 -16.68 -30.48 -38.97
C TRP A 8 -17.92 -31.29 -38.56
N GLY A 9 -18.77 -31.69 -39.52
CA GLY A 9 -19.94 -32.55 -39.24
C GLY A 9 -19.60 -33.94 -38.68
N ALA A 10 -18.36 -34.40 -38.82
CA ALA A 10 -17.92 -35.71 -38.34
C ALA A 10 -17.24 -35.70 -36.95
N THR A 11 -16.90 -34.53 -36.39
CA THR A 11 -15.93 -34.44 -35.29
C THR A 11 -16.39 -33.74 -34.00
N GLN A 12 -17.61 -33.19 -33.93
CA GLN A 12 -18.07 -32.38 -32.78
C GLN A 12 -19.44 -32.79 -32.20
N GLY A 13 -19.91 -34.03 -32.41
CA GLY A 13 -21.12 -34.54 -31.73
C GLY A 13 -22.43 -33.83 -32.10
N VAL A 14 -22.48 -33.13 -33.23
CA VAL A 14 -23.72 -32.60 -33.81
C VAL A 14 -24.42 -33.78 -34.49
N GLY A 15 -25.46 -34.34 -33.88
CA GLY A 15 -26.15 -35.56 -34.33
C GLY A 15 -26.51 -35.56 -35.83
N PHE A 16 -26.53 -36.76 -36.42
CA PHE A 16 -26.70 -37.04 -37.85
C PHE A 16 -27.82 -36.19 -38.52
N PHE A 17 -28.95 -36.02 -37.83
CA PHE A 17 -30.09 -35.21 -38.22
C PHE A 17 -29.75 -33.76 -38.65
N LEU A 18 -28.95 -33.03 -37.87
CA LEU A 18 -28.57 -31.63 -38.15
C LEU A 18 -27.55 -31.55 -39.29
N SER A 19 -26.66 -32.54 -39.35
CA SER A 19 -25.59 -32.58 -40.35
C SER A 19 -26.13 -32.68 -41.78
N GLU A 20 -27.26 -33.38 -41.98
CA GLU A 20 -27.85 -33.60 -43.31
C GLU A 20 -28.53 -32.34 -43.85
N VAL A 21 -29.30 -31.65 -43.02
CA VAL A 21 -29.95 -30.38 -43.36
C VAL A 21 -28.90 -29.29 -43.63
N ILE A 22 -27.88 -29.16 -42.78
CA ILE A 22 -26.79 -28.19 -42.95
C ILE A 22 -25.98 -28.49 -44.22
N ARG A 23 -25.74 -29.77 -44.53
CA ARG A 23 -25.00 -30.17 -45.75
C ARG A 23 -25.75 -29.78 -47.02
N GLU A 24 -27.08 -29.91 -47.06
CA GLU A 24 -27.87 -29.51 -48.23
C GLU A 24 -28.00 -27.97 -48.35
N VAL A 25 -28.11 -27.24 -47.23
CA VAL A 25 -28.04 -25.76 -47.20
C VAL A 25 -26.68 -25.27 -47.71
N ALA A 26 -25.58 -25.87 -47.25
CA ALA A 26 -24.22 -25.52 -47.65
C ALA A 26 -23.90 -25.90 -49.11
N LYS A 27 -24.54 -26.94 -49.67
CA LYS A 27 -24.36 -27.36 -51.07
C LYS A 27 -24.93 -26.36 -52.08
N ARG A 28 -25.92 -25.54 -51.67
CA ARG A 28 -26.67 -24.62 -52.54
C ARG A 28 -26.69 -23.17 -52.06
N ALA A 29 -25.87 -22.79 -51.08
CA ALA A 29 -25.69 -21.40 -50.64
C ALA A 29 -24.99 -20.58 -51.74
N ALA A 30 -25.74 -20.31 -52.82
CA ALA A 30 -25.44 -19.29 -53.80
C ALA A 30 -25.73 -17.92 -53.17
N GLU A 31 -25.09 -16.87 -53.70
CA GLU A 31 -25.23 -15.46 -53.29
C GLU A 31 -26.69 -15.02 -53.01
N ASP A 32 -27.66 -15.67 -53.66
CA ASP A 32 -29.10 -15.50 -53.43
C ASP A 32 -29.54 -15.74 -51.98
N TYR A 33 -28.99 -16.73 -51.26
CA TYR A 33 -29.40 -17.03 -49.88
C TYR A 33 -29.04 -15.90 -48.91
N VAL A 34 -27.82 -15.38 -49.01
CA VAL A 34 -27.34 -14.24 -48.22
C VAL A 34 -28.13 -12.98 -48.57
N LYS A 35 -28.44 -12.79 -49.85
CA LYS A 35 -29.28 -11.69 -50.34
C LYS A 35 -30.70 -11.73 -49.77
N TYR A 36 -31.31 -12.91 -49.64
CA TYR A 36 -32.64 -13.05 -49.05
C TYR A 36 -32.62 -12.99 -47.52
N PHE A 37 -31.60 -13.56 -46.88
CA PHE A 37 -31.42 -13.56 -45.42
C PHE A 37 -31.22 -12.13 -44.90
N PHE A 38 -30.33 -11.37 -45.51
CA PHE A 38 -30.11 -9.97 -45.18
C PHE A 38 -30.95 -9.01 -46.03
N LYS A 39 -32.03 -9.46 -46.68
CA LYS A 39 -32.81 -8.64 -47.63
C LYS A 39 -33.28 -7.31 -47.06
N LEU A 40 -33.76 -7.32 -45.81
CA LEU A 40 -34.22 -6.11 -45.09
C LEU A 40 -33.06 -5.18 -44.72
N LEU A 41 -31.86 -5.73 -44.51
CA LEU A 41 -30.65 -4.97 -44.18
C LEU A 41 -29.98 -4.40 -45.45
N ILE A 42 -29.96 -5.16 -46.55
CA ILE A 42 -29.33 -4.85 -47.83
C ILE A 42 -30.16 -3.87 -48.68
N SER A 43 -31.50 -3.88 -48.59
CA SER A 43 -32.34 -2.92 -49.35
C SER A 43 -32.11 -1.46 -48.99
N ASP A 44 -31.52 -1.19 -47.82
CA ASP A 44 -31.14 0.14 -47.35
C ASP A 44 -29.69 0.51 -47.68
N LEU A 45 -28.88 -0.42 -48.19
CA LEU A 45 -27.46 -0.23 -48.49
C LEU A 45 -27.29 0.04 -49.98
N ASN A 46 -27.31 1.32 -50.36
CA ASN A 46 -26.98 1.75 -51.72
C ASN A 46 -25.48 1.51 -52.00
N GLY A 47 -25.14 0.31 -52.49
CA GLY A 47 -24.01 0.09 -53.40
C GLY A 47 -22.58 0.11 -52.84
N SER A 48 -22.34 -0.20 -51.57
CA SER A 48 -20.96 -0.46 -51.08
C SER A 48 -20.59 -1.94 -51.16
N LEU A 49 -19.30 -2.22 -51.42
CA LEU A 49 -18.73 -3.57 -51.51
C LEU A 49 -18.80 -4.30 -50.15
N ILE A 50 -19.91 -5.01 -49.93
CA ILE A 50 -20.11 -5.88 -48.77
C ILE A 50 -19.18 -7.10 -48.88
N ASN A 51 -18.43 -7.42 -47.82
CA ASN A 51 -17.62 -8.63 -47.75
C ASN A 51 -18.53 -9.88 -47.71
N THR A 52 -18.86 -10.40 -48.90
CA THR A 52 -19.85 -11.46 -49.10
C THR A 52 -19.50 -12.73 -48.32
N LYS A 53 -18.22 -13.07 -48.19
CA LYS A 53 -17.75 -14.25 -47.45
C LYS A 53 -18.00 -14.19 -45.95
N LEU A 54 -17.96 -12.99 -45.36
CA LEU A 54 -18.22 -12.80 -43.93
C LEU A 54 -19.72 -12.94 -43.63
N LEU A 55 -20.58 -12.36 -44.48
CA LEU A 55 -22.03 -12.52 -44.36
C LEU A 55 -22.47 -13.96 -44.65
N GLU A 56 -21.84 -14.65 -45.61
CA GLU A 56 -22.06 -16.09 -45.84
C GLU A 56 -21.79 -16.91 -44.57
N LYS A 57 -20.66 -16.64 -43.88
CA LYS A 57 -20.32 -17.32 -42.64
C LYS A 57 -21.34 -17.03 -41.52
N ALA A 58 -21.77 -15.78 -41.38
CA ALA A 58 -22.76 -15.36 -40.40
C ALA A 58 -24.14 -16.01 -40.66
N THR A 59 -24.58 -16.06 -41.92
CA THR A 59 -25.83 -16.71 -42.32
C THR A 59 -25.80 -18.20 -42.00
N ILE A 60 -24.69 -18.89 -42.29
CA ILE A 60 -24.55 -20.33 -42.01
C ILE A 60 -24.61 -20.60 -40.50
N GLU A 61 -23.87 -19.82 -39.70
CA GLU A 61 -23.84 -20.01 -38.25
C GLU A 61 -25.21 -19.73 -37.62
N ALA A 62 -25.92 -18.69 -38.09
CA ALA A 62 -27.25 -18.38 -37.61
C ALA A 62 -28.27 -19.47 -37.97
N ILE A 63 -28.30 -19.94 -39.23
CA ILE A 63 -29.19 -21.03 -39.63
C ILE A 63 -28.92 -22.30 -38.81
N LYS A 64 -27.66 -22.59 -38.50
CA LYS A 64 -27.28 -23.70 -37.63
C LYS A 64 -27.87 -23.54 -36.23
N GLU A 65 -27.68 -22.41 -35.57
CA GLU A 65 -28.25 -22.17 -34.23
C GLU A 65 -29.78 -22.27 -34.24
N PHE A 66 -30.44 -21.79 -35.29
CA PHE A 66 -31.88 -21.94 -35.46
C PHE A 66 -32.31 -23.41 -35.56
N LEU A 67 -31.67 -24.20 -36.44
CA LEU A 67 -31.98 -25.61 -36.60
C LEU A 67 -31.72 -26.41 -35.32
N GLN A 68 -30.69 -26.05 -34.56
CA GLN A 68 -30.38 -26.69 -33.29
C GLN A 68 -31.46 -26.42 -32.24
N LEU A 69 -31.99 -25.20 -32.19
CA LEU A 69 -33.09 -24.85 -31.29
C LEU A 69 -34.41 -25.54 -31.68
N VAL A 70 -34.71 -25.64 -32.98
CA VAL A 70 -35.88 -26.40 -33.45
C VAL A 70 -35.73 -27.89 -33.14
N LYS A 71 -34.53 -28.46 -33.30
CA LYS A 71 -34.26 -29.85 -32.91
C LYS A 71 -34.49 -30.05 -31.41
N GLN A 72 -33.90 -29.18 -30.59
CA GLN A 72 -34.01 -29.26 -29.14
C GLN A 72 -35.48 -29.19 -28.69
N GLU A 73 -36.26 -28.28 -29.27
CA GLU A 73 -37.70 -28.18 -28.97
C GLU A 73 -38.46 -29.46 -29.37
N LEU A 74 -38.15 -30.07 -30.53
CA LEU A 74 -38.78 -31.34 -30.93
C LEU A 74 -38.39 -32.50 -29.99
N GLU A 75 -37.15 -32.54 -29.51
CA GLU A 75 -36.68 -33.52 -28.52
C GLU A 75 -37.35 -33.31 -27.15
N ASP A 76 -37.49 -32.05 -26.71
CA ASP A 76 -38.11 -31.68 -25.43
C ASP A 76 -39.62 -32.02 -25.39
N VAL A 77 -40.29 -31.98 -26.55
CA VAL A 77 -41.69 -32.44 -26.71
C VAL A 77 -41.79 -33.97 -26.91
N GLY A 78 -40.67 -34.69 -26.81
CA GLY A 78 -40.62 -36.15 -26.67
C GLY A 78 -40.42 -36.95 -27.96
N LEU A 79 -39.91 -36.35 -29.04
CA LEU A 79 -39.57 -37.09 -30.26
C LEU A 79 -38.21 -37.78 -30.13
N ASP A 80 -38.14 -39.04 -30.58
CA ASP A 80 -36.88 -39.79 -30.66
C ASP A 80 -36.10 -39.51 -31.96
N GLU A 81 -34.84 -39.96 -32.01
CA GLU A 81 -33.94 -39.74 -33.16
C GLU A 81 -34.50 -40.24 -34.50
N ASN A 82 -35.26 -41.34 -34.52
CA ASN A 82 -35.84 -41.90 -35.75
C ASN A 82 -37.06 -41.08 -36.22
N GLN A 83 -37.82 -40.50 -35.29
CA GLN A 83 -38.92 -39.60 -35.59
C GLN A 83 -38.43 -38.24 -36.08
N LEU A 84 -37.30 -37.76 -35.55
CA LEU A 84 -36.65 -36.53 -36.02
C LEU A 84 -36.27 -36.65 -37.50
N GLU A 85 -35.73 -37.78 -37.98
CA GLU A 85 -35.36 -37.94 -39.40
C GLU A 85 -36.49 -37.58 -40.39
N GLN A 86 -37.76 -37.75 -40.00
CA GLN A 86 -38.93 -37.39 -40.82
C GLN A 86 -39.12 -35.87 -41.00
N TYR A 87 -38.43 -35.05 -40.20
CA TYR A 87 -38.45 -33.58 -40.25
C TYR A 87 -37.31 -32.97 -41.08
N ILE A 88 -36.35 -33.78 -41.56
CA ILE A 88 -35.23 -33.31 -42.39
C ILE A 88 -35.74 -32.63 -43.67
N GLU A 89 -36.53 -33.34 -44.49
CA GLU A 89 -37.04 -32.80 -45.77
C GLU A 89 -38.00 -31.60 -45.56
N PRO A 90 -38.92 -31.60 -44.57
CA PRO A 90 -39.70 -30.42 -44.21
C PRO A 90 -38.86 -29.21 -43.76
N LEU A 91 -37.87 -29.40 -42.88
CA LEU A 91 -36.99 -28.32 -42.41
C LEU A 91 -36.18 -27.72 -43.55
N GLU A 92 -35.70 -28.55 -44.47
CA GLU A 92 -35.05 -28.07 -45.68
C GLU A 92 -35.97 -27.20 -46.53
N LYS A 93 -37.24 -27.61 -46.74
CA LYS A 93 -38.23 -26.80 -47.46
C LYS A 93 -38.53 -25.49 -46.72
N PHE A 94 -38.52 -25.52 -45.39
CA PHE A 94 -38.82 -24.39 -44.54
C PHE A 94 -37.74 -23.31 -44.61
N ILE A 95 -36.49 -23.68 -44.41
CA ILE A 95 -35.35 -22.75 -44.50
C ILE A 95 -35.06 -22.29 -45.94
N LYS A 96 -35.60 -22.98 -46.96
CA LYS A 96 -35.61 -22.51 -48.36
C LYS A 96 -36.65 -21.42 -48.63
N ASN A 97 -37.60 -21.20 -47.73
CA ASN A 97 -38.62 -20.17 -47.93
C ASN A 97 -38.01 -18.77 -47.72
N GLN A 98 -38.12 -17.91 -48.74
CA GLN A 98 -37.58 -16.55 -48.71
C GLN A 98 -38.13 -15.70 -47.55
N SER A 99 -39.38 -15.92 -47.14
CA SER A 99 -39.97 -15.20 -46.00
C SER A 99 -39.36 -15.65 -44.67
N VAL A 100 -39.05 -16.94 -44.54
CA VAL A 100 -38.41 -17.50 -43.33
C VAL A 100 -36.97 -16.98 -43.22
N LEU A 101 -36.21 -17.01 -44.31
CA LEU A 101 -34.83 -16.46 -44.32
C LEU A 101 -34.80 -14.99 -43.95
N ALA A 102 -35.75 -14.18 -44.45
CA ALA A 102 -35.82 -12.76 -44.11
C ALA A 102 -36.18 -12.53 -42.63
N ILE A 103 -37.02 -13.38 -42.02
CA ILE A 103 -37.31 -13.33 -40.58
C ILE A 103 -36.07 -13.72 -39.78
N LEU A 104 -35.38 -14.79 -40.15
CA LEU A 104 -34.19 -15.24 -39.43
C LEU A 104 -33.03 -14.25 -39.53
N GLY A 105 -32.88 -13.57 -40.66
CA GLY A 105 -31.86 -12.54 -40.83
C GLY A 105 -32.21 -11.19 -40.21
N SER A 106 -33.50 -10.88 -39.98
CA SER A 106 -33.88 -9.65 -39.25
C SER A 106 -33.42 -9.66 -37.78
N ALA A 107 -33.07 -10.83 -37.23
CA ALA A 107 -32.44 -10.94 -35.91
C ALA A 107 -31.08 -10.23 -35.83
N PHE A 108 -30.45 -9.91 -36.96
CA PHE A 108 -29.21 -9.12 -37.03
C PHE A 108 -29.46 -7.60 -37.01
N ASP A 109 -30.71 -7.14 -37.11
CA ASP A 109 -31.07 -5.74 -36.93
C ASP A 109 -31.35 -5.47 -35.44
N ASN A 110 -30.56 -4.57 -34.85
CA ASN A 110 -30.67 -4.18 -33.44
C ASN A 110 -32.04 -3.55 -33.09
N ASN A 111 -32.81 -3.07 -34.08
CA ASN A 111 -34.14 -2.50 -33.88
C ASN A 111 -35.25 -3.57 -33.76
N VAL A 112 -34.97 -4.81 -34.16
CA VAL A 112 -35.96 -5.90 -34.11
C VAL A 112 -35.94 -6.54 -32.73
N LYS A 113 -36.93 -6.19 -31.90
CA LYS A 113 -37.05 -6.72 -30.53
C LYS A 113 -37.66 -8.12 -30.45
N ILE A 114 -38.49 -8.50 -31.43
CA ILE A 114 -39.23 -9.78 -31.46
C ILE A 114 -39.33 -10.25 -32.92
N LEU A 115 -39.10 -11.54 -33.19
CA LEU A 115 -39.28 -12.14 -34.52
C LEU A 115 -40.75 -12.51 -34.77
N ASP A 116 -41.17 -12.48 -36.04
CA ASP A 116 -42.54 -12.79 -36.45
C ASP A 116 -42.81 -14.30 -36.42
N THR A 117 -43.14 -14.81 -35.23
CA THR A 117 -43.41 -16.23 -34.94
C THR A 117 -44.67 -16.72 -35.64
N ASN A 118 -45.70 -15.87 -35.78
CA ASN A 118 -46.93 -16.19 -36.51
C ASN A 118 -46.64 -16.51 -37.99
N LYS A 119 -45.71 -15.80 -38.60
CA LYS A 119 -45.31 -16.03 -39.99
C LYS A 119 -44.42 -17.26 -40.15
N LEU A 120 -43.61 -17.60 -39.15
CA LEU A 120 -42.90 -18.88 -39.09
C LEU A 120 -43.90 -20.05 -39.02
N ALA A 121 -44.86 -19.99 -38.09
CA ALA A 121 -45.90 -21.02 -37.91
C ALA A 121 -46.75 -21.22 -39.18
N THR A 122 -47.33 -20.14 -39.72
CA THR A 122 -48.17 -20.23 -40.94
C THR A 122 -47.41 -20.63 -42.20
N THR A 123 -46.09 -20.43 -42.23
CA THR A 123 -45.25 -20.93 -43.33
C THR A 123 -44.95 -22.41 -43.15
N TRP A 124 -44.79 -22.87 -41.91
CA TRP A 124 -44.60 -24.27 -41.58
C TRP A 124 -45.83 -25.11 -41.95
N ASP A 125 -47.04 -24.64 -41.61
CA ASP A 125 -48.30 -25.34 -41.91
C ASP A 125 -48.46 -25.68 -43.40
N LYS A 126 -47.93 -24.83 -44.29
CA LYS A 126 -47.98 -25.03 -45.75
C LYS A 126 -47.06 -26.14 -46.25
N ILE A 127 -46.12 -26.62 -45.42
CA ILE A 127 -45.18 -27.70 -45.76
C ILE A 127 -45.83 -29.08 -45.55
N ASN A 128 -47.08 -29.12 -45.05
CA ASN A 128 -47.94 -30.29 -44.98
C ASN A 128 -47.37 -31.42 -44.10
N ARG A 129 -46.64 -31.05 -43.02
CA ARG A 129 -46.17 -31.92 -41.94
C ARG A 129 -46.52 -31.28 -40.58
N PRO A 130 -47.40 -31.89 -39.76
CA PRO A 130 -47.78 -31.32 -38.48
C PRO A 130 -46.61 -31.32 -37.48
N LEU A 131 -46.48 -30.23 -36.73
CA LEU A 131 -45.65 -30.18 -35.52
C LEU A 131 -46.41 -30.84 -34.35
N PRO A 132 -45.70 -31.31 -33.31
CA PRO A 132 -46.34 -31.71 -32.06
C PRO A 132 -47.16 -30.56 -31.46
N ASP A 133 -48.25 -30.89 -30.77
CA ASP A 133 -49.21 -29.91 -30.24
C ASP A 133 -48.57 -28.90 -29.26
N ASP A 134 -47.50 -29.31 -28.56
CA ASP A 134 -46.80 -28.49 -27.57
C ASP A 134 -45.55 -27.76 -28.12
N PHE A 135 -45.30 -27.78 -29.43
CA PHE A 135 -44.12 -27.11 -30.02
C PHE A 135 -44.24 -25.58 -29.98
N ASP A 136 -43.29 -24.89 -29.34
CA ASP A 136 -43.35 -23.43 -29.14
C ASP A 136 -42.42 -22.62 -30.07
N TRP A 137 -43.01 -22.00 -31.10
CA TRP A 137 -42.29 -21.08 -31.99
C TRP A 137 -41.79 -19.81 -31.29
N GLU A 138 -42.46 -19.31 -30.25
CA GLU A 138 -42.02 -18.12 -29.50
C GLU A 138 -40.77 -18.42 -28.68
N LEU A 139 -40.70 -19.58 -28.04
CA LEU A 139 -39.54 -20.02 -27.29
C LEU A 139 -38.30 -20.15 -28.21
N VAL A 140 -38.44 -20.85 -29.33
CA VAL A 140 -37.38 -21.01 -30.34
C VAL A 140 -36.91 -19.64 -30.84
N ALA A 141 -37.82 -18.74 -31.20
CA ALA A 141 -37.48 -17.41 -31.71
C ALA A 141 -36.72 -16.54 -30.68
N LYS A 142 -37.16 -16.56 -29.42
CA LYS A 142 -36.53 -15.78 -28.34
C LYS A 142 -35.12 -16.28 -28.02
N GLN A 143 -34.93 -17.60 -28.01
CA GLN A 143 -33.60 -18.20 -27.82
C GLN A 143 -32.70 -17.92 -29.03
N TYR A 144 -33.23 -18.03 -30.24
CA TYR A 144 -32.50 -17.76 -31.47
C TYR A 144 -31.97 -16.32 -31.53
N GLN A 145 -32.79 -15.31 -31.17
CA GLN A 145 -32.33 -13.92 -31.10
C GLN A 145 -31.15 -13.72 -30.13
N ARG A 146 -31.13 -14.44 -28.99
CA ARG A 146 -30.00 -14.38 -28.04
C ARG A 146 -28.73 -14.98 -28.64
N ARG A 147 -28.85 -16.11 -29.37
CA ARG A 147 -27.74 -16.74 -30.08
C ARG A 147 -27.19 -15.84 -31.19
N VAL A 148 -28.05 -15.17 -31.95
CA VAL A 148 -27.62 -14.21 -32.99
C VAL A 148 -26.89 -13.00 -32.39
N LYS A 149 -27.36 -12.43 -31.27
CA LYS A 149 -26.64 -11.34 -30.57
C LYS A 149 -25.25 -11.77 -30.11
N LYS A 150 -25.07 -13.04 -29.73
CA LYS A 150 -23.76 -13.61 -29.42
C LYS A 150 -22.87 -13.69 -30.67
N ILE A 151 -23.39 -14.18 -31.80
CA ILE A 151 -22.68 -14.20 -33.09
C ILE A 151 -22.18 -12.79 -33.48
N ILE A 152 -22.99 -11.75 -33.26
CA ILE A 152 -22.60 -10.35 -33.52
C ILE A 152 -21.48 -9.91 -32.56
N ARG A 153 -21.64 -10.14 -31.25
CA ARG A 153 -20.65 -9.72 -30.23
C ARG A 153 -19.28 -10.34 -30.44
N GLU A 154 -19.23 -11.56 -30.98
CA GLU A 154 -17.99 -12.33 -31.17
C GLU A 154 -17.23 -11.98 -32.46
N SER A 155 -17.77 -11.09 -33.32
CA SER A 155 -17.13 -10.69 -34.57
C SER A 155 -17.06 -9.18 -34.73
N ASP A 156 -15.86 -8.62 -34.56
CA ASP A 156 -15.56 -7.18 -34.68
C ASP A 156 -15.93 -6.65 -36.07
N GLU A 157 -15.65 -7.43 -37.11
CA GLU A 157 -15.92 -7.09 -38.51
C GLU A 157 -17.43 -7.11 -38.84
N LEU A 158 -18.20 -8.02 -38.23
CA LEU A 158 -19.67 -8.01 -38.36
C LEU A 158 -20.29 -6.83 -37.61
N ARG A 159 -19.73 -6.46 -36.45
CA ARG A 159 -20.14 -5.25 -35.72
C ARG A 159 -19.90 -4.01 -36.54
N GLU A 160 -18.71 -3.86 -37.12
CA GLU A 160 -18.39 -2.72 -37.97
C GLU A 160 -19.34 -2.58 -39.18
N ILE A 161 -19.70 -3.69 -39.84
CA ILE A 161 -20.65 -3.68 -40.99
C ILE A 161 -22.10 -3.39 -40.54
N LEU A 162 -22.53 -3.89 -39.39
CA LEU A 162 -23.89 -3.67 -38.88
C LEU A 162 -24.03 -2.30 -38.19
N ASP A 163 -22.95 -1.77 -37.63
CA ASP A 163 -22.83 -0.44 -37.02
C ASP A 163 -22.59 0.66 -38.05
N SER A 164 -22.16 0.34 -39.28
CA SER A 164 -21.91 1.32 -40.35
C SER A 164 -23.15 2.13 -40.75
N LYS A 165 -24.37 1.63 -40.48
CA LYS A 165 -25.61 2.40 -40.66
C LYS A 165 -25.82 3.49 -39.58
N ASN A 166 -25.20 3.35 -38.41
CA ASN A 166 -25.32 4.34 -37.35
C ASN A 166 -24.29 5.48 -37.52
N LEU A 167 -23.12 5.22 -38.12
CA LEU A 167 -22.09 6.24 -38.27
C LEU A 167 -22.42 7.28 -39.36
N ASP A 168 -23.06 6.92 -40.48
CA ASP A 168 -23.39 7.91 -41.54
C ASP A 168 -24.61 8.78 -41.21
N LYS A 169 -25.52 8.30 -40.35
CA LYS A 169 -26.63 9.11 -39.81
C LYS A 169 -26.20 9.97 -38.62
N LEU A 170 -25.22 9.52 -37.82
CA LEU A 170 -24.66 10.31 -36.72
C LEU A 170 -23.58 11.29 -37.19
N ALA A 171 -22.89 11.05 -38.31
CA ALA A 171 -21.87 11.94 -38.85
C ALA A 171 -22.43 13.12 -39.67
N ASN A 172 -23.70 13.08 -40.09
CA ASN A 172 -24.35 14.16 -40.85
C ASN A 172 -25.39 14.97 -40.05
N GLN A 173 -25.49 14.72 -38.74
CA GLN A 173 -26.15 15.65 -37.82
C GLN A 173 -25.10 16.16 -36.84
N ASN A 174 -24.47 17.28 -37.23
CA ASN A 174 -23.70 18.13 -36.34
C ASN A 174 -24.58 18.60 -35.17
N THR A 175 -24.57 17.80 -34.12
CA THR A 175 -24.81 18.19 -32.74
C THR A 175 -23.89 17.29 -31.93
N GLU A 176 -22.84 17.86 -31.35
CA GLU A 176 -22.04 17.19 -30.31
C GLU A 176 -22.98 16.58 -29.27
N ILE A 177 -23.17 15.26 -29.29
CA ILE A 177 -23.80 14.56 -28.16
C ILE A 177 -22.74 14.53 -27.07
N ARG A 178 -22.74 15.55 -26.22
CA ARG A 178 -22.04 15.50 -24.93
C ARG A 178 -22.66 14.34 -24.14
N PRO A 179 -21.87 13.43 -23.55
CA PRO A 179 -22.43 12.47 -22.60
C PRO A 179 -23.22 13.24 -21.53
N GLU A 180 -24.40 12.76 -21.17
CA GLU A 180 -25.18 13.36 -20.08
C GLU A 180 -24.56 12.95 -18.74
N PHE A 181 -24.42 13.88 -17.80
CA PHE A 181 -23.94 13.59 -16.45
C PHE A 181 -25.03 12.81 -15.67
N ASP A 182 -25.06 11.49 -15.89
CA ASP A 182 -26.09 10.59 -15.39
C ASP A 182 -25.59 9.79 -14.17
N LEU A 183 -25.96 10.26 -12.98
CA LEU A 183 -25.62 9.61 -11.71
C LEU A 183 -26.32 8.25 -11.54
N GLU A 184 -27.47 8.00 -12.17
CA GLU A 184 -28.15 6.71 -12.09
C GLU A 184 -27.36 5.67 -12.88
N LYS A 185 -26.93 6.02 -14.10
CA LYS A 185 -26.08 5.15 -14.92
C LYS A 185 -24.70 4.95 -14.29
N TYR A 186 -24.14 5.96 -13.64
CA TYR A 186 -22.90 5.83 -12.88
C TYR A 186 -23.06 4.86 -11.69
N GLN A 187 -24.16 5.00 -10.94
CA GLN A 187 -24.53 4.09 -9.86
C GLN A 187 -24.65 2.64 -10.36
N GLU A 188 -25.34 2.41 -11.48
CA GLU A 188 -25.46 1.08 -12.09
C GLU A 188 -24.10 0.52 -12.51
N GLY A 189 -23.25 1.35 -13.13
CA GLY A 189 -21.89 0.95 -13.51
C GLY A 189 -21.02 0.52 -12.32
N ILE A 190 -21.11 1.22 -11.17
CA ILE A 190 -20.41 0.81 -9.94
C ILE A 190 -20.91 -0.57 -9.47
N ARG A 191 -22.24 -0.79 -9.45
CA ARG A 191 -22.83 -2.08 -9.05
C ARG A 191 -22.42 -3.23 -9.96
N GLU A 192 -22.40 -2.99 -11.27
CA GLU A 192 -21.98 -3.99 -12.27
C GLU A 192 -20.51 -4.36 -12.10
N GLN A 193 -19.63 -3.37 -11.92
CA GLN A 193 -18.18 -3.56 -11.93
C GLN A 193 -17.62 -4.09 -10.59
N TYR A 194 -18.17 -3.63 -9.46
CA TYR A 194 -17.63 -3.91 -8.13
C TYR A 194 -18.60 -4.68 -7.23
N GLY A 195 -19.87 -4.82 -7.62
CA GLY A 195 -20.89 -5.37 -6.73
C GLY A 195 -20.68 -6.83 -6.34
N ASN A 196 -20.04 -7.63 -7.18
CA ASN A 196 -19.74 -9.03 -6.88
C ASN A 196 -18.33 -9.19 -6.31
N LEU A 197 -18.17 -10.08 -5.34
CA LEU A 197 -16.87 -10.49 -4.84
C LEU A 197 -16.16 -11.32 -5.94
N LYS A 198 -15.03 -10.80 -6.46
CA LYS A 198 -14.28 -11.39 -7.58
C LYS A 198 -13.50 -12.63 -7.13
N LEU A 199 -14.20 -13.76 -6.94
CA LEU A 199 -13.61 -15.06 -6.57
C LEU A 199 -13.32 -15.97 -7.76
N GLU A 200 -13.46 -15.47 -8.99
CA GLU A 200 -13.27 -16.23 -10.24
C GLU A 200 -11.86 -16.82 -10.38
N SER A 201 -10.86 -16.21 -9.73
CA SER A 201 -9.48 -16.72 -9.64
C SER A 201 -9.26 -17.76 -8.53
N LEU A 202 -10.21 -17.94 -7.61
CA LEU A 202 -10.09 -18.76 -6.40
C LEU A 202 -11.05 -19.97 -6.36
N ASP A 203 -12.05 -20.06 -7.24
CA ASP A 203 -12.94 -21.23 -7.33
C ASP A 203 -13.17 -21.66 -8.79
N THR A 204 -12.75 -22.89 -9.10
CA THR A 204 -12.83 -23.51 -10.43
C THR A 204 -14.14 -24.24 -10.68
N SER A 205 -15.04 -24.37 -9.69
CA SER A 205 -16.31 -25.08 -9.84
C SER A 205 -17.37 -24.28 -10.62
N GLY A 206 -17.14 -22.98 -10.84
CA GLY A 206 -18.00 -22.10 -11.66
C GLY A 206 -19.45 -21.92 -11.16
N TYR A 207 -19.83 -22.52 -10.03
CA TYR A 207 -21.25 -22.76 -9.72
C TYR A 207 -21.84 -22.00 -8.52
N ALA A 208 -21.10 -21.18 -7.75
CA ALA A 208 -21.68 -20.64 -6.50
C ALA A 208 -21.35 -19.19 -6.09
N TYR A 209 -20.19 -18.63 -6.41
CA TYR A 209 -19.79 -17.35 -5.80
C TYR A 209 -20.11 -16.10 -6.63
N ASN A 210 -20.56 -16.23 -7.87
CA ASN A 210 -20.93 -15.09 -8.72
C ASN A 210 -22.10 -14.26 -8.17
N GLN A 211 -22.77 -14.75 -7.12
CA GLN A 211 -23.84 -14.03 -6.41
C GLN A 211 -23.38 -13.39 -5.09
N LEU A 212 -22.19 -13.70 -4.57
CA LEU A 212 -21.69 -13.10 -3.34
C LEU A 212 -21.43 -11.62 -3.58
N LYS A 213 -22.12 -10.78 -2.81
CA LYS A 213 -22.01 -9.34 -2.91
C LYS A 213 -20.90 -8.82 -2.02
N LEU A 214 -20.01 -7.99 -2.59
CA LEU A 214 -18.86 -7.46 -1.85
C LEU A 214 -19.31 -6.69 -0.60
N TRP A 215 -20.31 -5.84 -0.71
CA TRP A 215 -20.81 -5.04 0.41
C TRP A 215 -21.42 -5.86 1.56
N ARG A 216 -21.83 -7.11 1.30
CA ARG A 216 -22.32 -8.05 2.33
C ARG A 216 -21.21 -8.81 3.03
N MET A 217 -20.01 -8.80 2.45
CA MET A 217 -18.85 -9.58 2.89
C MET A 217 -17.72 -8.73 3.45
N PHE A 218 -17.68 -7.43 3.12
CA PHE A 218 -16.64 -6.53 3.59
C PHE A 218 -16.66 -6.40 5.11
N ILE A 219 -15.49 -6.56 5.73
CA ILE A 219 -15.25 -6.33 7.15
C ILE A 219 -14.39 -5.08 7.29
N PRO A 220 -14.88 -4.03 7.97
CA PRO A 220 -14.08 -2.83 8.25
C PRO A 220 -12.85 -3.20 9.05
N GLN A 221 -11.67 -2.98 8.49
CA GLN A 221 -10.40 -3.20 9.16
C GLN A 221 -10.02 -2.03 10.06
N ASN A 222 -9.14 -2.33 10.99
CA ASN A 222 -8.53 -1.35 11.85
C ASN A 222 -7.31 -0.70 11.16
N VAL A 223 -7.02 0.55 11.51
CA VAL A 223 -5.88 1.32 11.02
C VAL A 223 -5.11 1.94 12.16
N ARG A 224 -3.82 2.16 11.92
CA ARG A 224 -2.93 2.87 12.82
C ARG A 224 -2.18 3.97 12.07
N GLU A 225 -2.08 5.14 12.67
CA GLU A 225 -1.35 6.29 12.11
C GLU A 225 0.14 5.97 11.97
N SER A 226 0.73 6.36 10.84
CA SER A 226 2.11 6.03 10.44
C SER A 226 2.87 7.24 9.87
N GLN A 227 2.41 8.44 10.20
CA GLN A 227 2.95 9.70 9.68
C GLN A 227 4.44 9.88 10.02
N GLU A 228 4.88 9.47 11.21
CA GLU A 228 6.27 9.63 11.67
C GLU A 228 7.15 8.40 11.38
N PHE A 229 6.56 7.21 11.23
CA PHE A 229 7.29 5.96 11.17
C PHE A 229 6.59 4.92 10.29
N LEU A 230 7.35 4.32 9.36
CA LEU A 230 6.92 3.20 8.53
C LEU A 230 7.73 1.95 8.93
N PRO A 231 7.22 1.10 9.86
CA PRO A 231 8.00 0.00 10.45
C PRO A 231 8.67 -0.89 9.39
N GLN A 232 7.89 -1.27 8.38
CA GLN A 232 8.29 -2.22 7.33
C GLN A 232 9.33 -1.64 6.34
N VAL A 233 9.52 -0.32 6.27
CA VAL A 233 10.54 0.34 5.44
C VAL A 233 11.89 0.44 6.17
N HIS A 234 11.84 0.63 7.49
CA HIS A 234 13.04 0.78 8.33
C HIS A 234 13.58 -0.55 8.85
N GLU A 235 12.89 -1.66 8.60
CA GLU A 235 13.34 -3.04 8.86
C GLU A 235 14.02 -3.69 7.63
N ILE A 236 14.11 -2.99 6.49
CA ILE A 236 14.75 -3.51 5.28
C ILE A 236 16.29 -3.48 5.41
N PRO A 237 17.04 -4.51 4.96
CA PRO A 237 18.51 -4.53 4.91
C PRO A 237 19.18 -3.26 4.37
N LYS A 238 20.34 -2.92 4.96
CA LYS A 238 21.12 -1.68 4.67
C LYS A 238 21.47 -1.52 3.18
N GLU A 239 21.76 -2.60 2.47
CA GLU A 239 22.11 -2.61 1.04
C GLU A 239 20.95 -2.14 0.14
N TYR A 240 19.70 -2.50 0.49
CA TYR A 240 18.52 -2.02 -0.22
C TYR A 240 18.21 -0.56 0.15
N ARG A 241 18.40 -0.16 1.42
CA ARG A 241 18.34 1.27 1.78
C ARG A 241 19.37 2.08 0.99
N GLN A 242 20.57 1.53 0.80
CA GLN A 242 21.63 2.18 0.04
C GLN A 242 21.30 2.27 -1.45
N ARG A 243 20.75 1.22 -2.08
CA ARG A 243 20.24 1.32 -3.47
C ARG A 243 19.03 2.22 -3.61
N LEU A 244 18.11 2.23 -2.64
CA LEU A 244 17.01 3.18 -2.62
C LEU A 244 17.54 4.60 -2.45
N LYS A 245 18.59 4.86 -1.66
CA LYS A 245 19.28 6.17 -1.61
C LYS A 245 19.92 6.52 -2.94
N GLU A 246 20.68 5.61 -3.55
CA GLU A 246 21.33 5.80 -4.85
C GLU A 246 20.33 6.09 -5.98
N THR A 247 19.09 5.61 -5.85
CA THR A 247 18.01 5.85 -6.82
C THR A 247 17.04 6.96 -6.42
N GLY A 248 17.31 7.69 -5.33
CA GLY A 248 16.46 8.80 -4.84
C GLY A 248 15.09 8.35 -4.32
N GLN A 249 15.04 7.17 -3.69
CA GLN A 249 13.86 6.46 -3.23
C GLN A 249 13.84 6.16 -1.71
N PHE A 250 14.82 6.63 -0.93
CA PHE A 250 14.87 6.49 0.53
C PHE A 250 15.04 7.86 1.21
N GLY A 251 14.36 8.07 2.34
CA GLY A 251 14.47 9.28 3.16
C GLY A 251 15.59 9.22 4.21
N GLU A 252 15.50 10.07 5.24
CA GLU A 252 16.51 10.25 6.30
C GLU A 252 16.87 8.95 7.06
N ASP A 253 18.15 8.84 7.46
CA ASP A 253 18.62 7.78 8.36
C ASP A 253 18.34 8.14 9.81
N PHE A 254 17.64 7.25 10.51
CA PHE A 254 17.53 7.28 11.97
C PHE A 254 18.60 6.38 12.59
N SER A 255 19.20 6.83 13.69
CA SER A 255 19.95 5.95 14.60
C SER A 255 19.04 4.84 15.16
N GLN A 256 19.62 3.74 15.65
CA GLN A 256 18.83 2.65 16.23
C GLN A 256 17.95 3.10 17.40
N GLU A 257 18.44 4.02 18.25
CA GLU A 257 17.64 4.58 19.34
C GLU A 257 16.47 5.43 18.86
N GLN A 258 16.69 6.23 17.80
CA GLN A 258 15.61 6.98 17.16
C GLN A 258 14.56 6.04 16.54
N LEU A 259 14.99 4.93 15.93
CA LEU A 259 14.09 3.90 15.39
C LEU A 259 13.27 3.22 16.48
N GLU A 260 13.88 2.87 17.61
CA GLU A 260 13.15 2.30 18.75
C GLU A 260 12.16 3.29 19.36
N GLY A 261 12.55 4.57 19.50
CA GLY A 261 11.65 5.63 19.97
C GLY A 261 10.48 5.88 19.01
N LEU A 262 10.73 5.87 17.70
CA LEU A 262 9.70 5.95 16.66
C LEU A 262 8.78 4.71 16.67
N ARG A 263 9.34 3.51 16.87
CA ARG A 263 8.58 2.25 16.96
C ARG A 263 7.66 2.25 18.18
N ARG A 264 8.15 2.67 19.36
CA ARG A 264 7.32 2.81 20.57
C ARG A 264 6.18 3.80 20.34
N ARG A 265 6.49 5.00 19.84
CA ARG A 265 5.47 6.01 19.50
C ARG A 265 4.43 5.50 18.52
N TYR A 266 4.85 4.74 17.51
CA TYR A 266 3.93 4.09 16.58
C TYR A 266 3.03 3.07 17.30
N LEU A 267 3.60 2.19 18.12
CA LEU A 267 2.85 1.18 18.88
C LEU A 267 1.85 1.79 19.88
N ASP A 268 2.17 2.97 20.42
CA ASP A 268 1.30 3.73 21.32
C ASP A 268 0.18 4.51 20.60
N ARG A 269 0.22 4.63 19.26
CA ARG A 269 -0.87 5.27 18.51
C ARG A 269 -2.16 4.44 18.63
N PRO A 270 -3.31 5.08 18.85
CA PRO A 270 -4.58 4.38 18.98
C PRO A 270 -4.93 3.65 17.67
N ILE A 271 -5.50 2.47 17.82
CA ILE A 271 -6.12 1.74 16.72
C ILE A 271 -7.55 2.26 16.56
N ARG A 272 -7.98 2.53 15.33
CA ARG A 272 -9.38 2.90 15.02
C ARG A 272 -9.88 2.24 13.74
N SER A 273 -11.19 2.25 13.50
CA SER A 273 -11.78 1.71 12.27
C SER A 273 -11.39 2.55 11.05
N VAL A 274 -11.09 1.90 9.92
CA VAL A 274 -10.79 2.58 8.67
C VAL A 274 -11.98 3.37 8.12
N LEU A 275 -13.21 2.93 8.40
CA LEU A 275 -14.41 3.65 7.96
C LEU A 275 -14.63 4.92 8.78
N GLU A 276 -14.40 4.86 10.10
CA GLU A 276 -14.42 6.04 10.97
C GLU A 276 -13.36 7.06 10.54
N LEU A 277 -12.17 6.59 10.14
CA LEU A 277 -11.11 7.44 9.57
C LEU A 277 -11.56 8.15 8.30
N VAL A 278 -12.23 7.45 7.38
CA VAL A 278 -12.70 8.04 6.12
C VAL A 278 -13.85 9.04 6.35
N GLU A 279 -14.68 8.82 7.35
CA GLU A 279 -15.77 9.75 7.71
C GLU A 279 -15.28 10.98 8.49
N ASP A 280 -14.08 10.92 9.08
CA ASP A 280 -13.46 11.99 9.84
C ASP A 280 -13.01 13.15 8.94
N ARG A 281 -13.79 14.23 8.94
CA ARG A 281 -13.53 15.43 8.12
C ARG A 281 -12.25 16.18 8.46
N ASN A 282 -11.58 15.85 9.57
CA ASN A 282 -10.26 16.38 9.86
C ASN A 282 -9.19 15.83 8.91
N TYR A 283 -9.46 14.70 8.25
CA TYR A 283 -8.53 14.06 7.32
C TYR A 283 -9.04 14.15 5.88
N GLN A 284 -8.63 15.23 5.23
CA GLN A 284 -9.01 15.48 3.85
C GLN A 284 -8.18 14.68 2.84
N TYR A 285 -6.89 14.50 3.10
CA TYR A 285 -5.96 13.78 2.22
C TYR A 285 -5.37 12.58 2.97
N LEU A 286 -5.70 11.38 2.50
CA LEU A 286 -5.40 10.12 3.16
C LEU A 286 -4.54 9.23 2.28
N VAL A 287 -3.51 8.63 2.88
CA VAL A 287 -2.80 7.49 2.30
C VAL A 287 -3.08 6.27 3.16
N ILE A 288 -3.70 5.26 2.55
CA ILE A 288 -3.95 3.96 3.19
C ILE A 288 -2.92 2.95 2.68
N LEU A 289 -2.01 2.63 3.57
CA LEU A 289 -0.96 1.66 3.39
C LEU A 289 -1.38 0.29 3.94
N GLY A 290 -0.76 -0.78 3.44
CA GLY A 290 -0.96 -2.12 4.00
C GLY A 290 -0.29 -3.19 3.18
N ASP A 291 -0.18 -4.38 3.75
CA ASP A 291 0.45 -5.52 3.09
C ASP A 291 -0.40 -6.09 1.95
N PRO A 292 0.17 -6.93 1.07
CA PRO A 292 -0.61 -7.53 0.01
C PRO A 292 -1.67 -8.49 0.56
N GLY A 293 -2.87 -8.46 -0.03
CA GLY A 293 -4.03 -9.18 0.49
C GLY A 293 -4.72 -8.49 1.68
N SER A 294 -4.22 -7.35 2.16
CA SER A 294 -4.78 -6.59 3.28
C SER A 294 -6.11 -5.89 2.98
N GLY A 295 -6.69 -6.00 1.78
CA GLY A 295 -8.01 -5.42 1.47
C GLY A 295 -8.06 -3.96 0.99
N LYS A 296 -6.94 -3.30 0.67
CA LYS A 296 -6.91 -1.88 0.22
C LYS A 296 -7.86 -1.54 -0.95
N SER A 297 -7.75 -2.26 -2.07
CA SER A 297 -8.64 -2.06 -3.22
C SER A 297 -10.09 -2.41 -2.86
N THR A 298 -10.28 -3.42 -2.02
CA THR A 298 -11.59 -3.86 -1.53
C THR A 298 -12.27 -2.79 -0.69
N LEU A 299 -11.52 -2.06 0.14
CA LEU A 299 -11.99 -0.90 0.90
C LEU A 299 -12.52 0.20 -0.03
N LEU A 300 -11.75 0.61 -1.05
CA LEU A 300 -12.19 1.67 -1.97
C LEU A 300 -13.42 1.25 -2.79
N GLN A 301 -13.46 -0.02 -3.22
CA GLN A 301 -14.64 -0.59 -3.89
C GLN A 301 -15.85 -0.62 -2.96
N TYR A 302 -15.67 -0.95 -1.68
CA TYR A 302 -16.74 -0.93 -0.69
C TYR A 302 -17.30 0.48 -0.48
N ILE A 303 -16.44 1.50 -0.34
CA ILE A 303 -16.86 2.91 -0.21
C ILE A 303 -17.69 3.33 -1.43
N ALA A 304 -17.23 3.00 -2.65
CA ALA A 304 -17.98 3.28 -3.87
C ALA A 304 -19.36 2.59 -3.88
N LEU A 305 -19.43 1.34 -3.41
CA LEU A 305 -20.67 0.58 -3.31
C LEU A 305 -21.64 1.12 -2.24
N GLN A 306 -21.15 1.67 -1.13
CA GLN A 306 -22.02 2.29 -0.12
C GLN A 306 -22.85 3.42 -0.74
N TRP A 307 -22.21 4.30 -1.52
CA TRP A 307 -22.91 5.32 -2.28
C TRP A 307 -23.82 4.70 -3.35
N ALA A 308 -23.35 3.65 -4.02
CA ALA A 308 -24.13 3.02 -5.07
C ALA A 308 -25.37 2.28 -4.55
N GLU A 309 -25.48 1.97 -3.26
CA GLU A 309 -26.68 1.37 -2.66
C GLU A 309 -27.67 2.42 -2.12
N LEU A 310 -27.34 3.73 -2.19
CA LEU A 310 -28.25 4.80 -1.77
C LEU A 310 -29.51 4.87 -2.65
N PRO A 311 -30.67 5.23 -2.06
CA PRO A 311 -31.86 5.56 -2.84
C PRO A 311 -31.60 6.71 -3.81
N ARG A 312 -32.22 6.67 -5.00
CA ARG A 312 -32.01 7.67 -6.08
C ARG A 312 -32.17 9.13 -5.62
N LYS A 313 -33.12 9.38 -4.72
CA LYS A 313 -33.39 10.70 -4.13
C LYS A 313 -32.24 11.25 -3.28
N ASP A 314 -31.39 10.38 -2.74
CA ASP A 314 -30.34 10.71 -1.79
C ASP A 314 -28.96 10.83 -2.49
N LEU A 315 -28.83 10.35 -3.75
CA LEU A 315 -27.59 10.44 -4.54
C LEU A 315 -27.04 11.87 -4.68
N PRO A 316 -27.86 12.91 -4.95
CA PRO A 316 -27.35 14.27 -5.09
C PRO A 316 -26.92 14.90 -3.76
N LEU A 317 -27.29 14.30 -2.62
CA LEU A 317 -27.02 14.80 -1.27
C LEU A 317 -25.72 14.24 -0.68
N GLN A 318 -25.11 13.27 -1.33
CA GLN A 318 -23.91 12.58 -0.86
C GLN A 318 -22.76 12.77 -1.85
N PRO A 319 -21.51 12.90 -1.37
CA PRO A 319 -20.35 13.02 -2.25
C PRO A 319 -20.22 11.85 -3.21
N ILE A 320 -19.99 12.13 -4.49
CA ILE A 320 -19.86 11.12 -5.53
C ILE A 320 -18.50 10.42 -5.40
N PRO A 321 -18.44 9.08 -5.29
CA PRO A 321 -17.18 8.36 -5.22
C PRO A 321 -16.57 8.17 -6.61
N ILE A 322 -15.36 8.69 -6.80
CA ILE A 322 -14.62 8.60 -8.05
C ILE A 322 -13.43 7.66 -7.81
N LEU A 323 -13.56 6.41 -8.23
CA LEU A 323 -12.50 5.40 -8.11
C LEU A 323 -11.65 5.34 -9.40
N ILE A 324 -10.35 5.59 -9.26
CA ILE A 324 -9.37 5.56 -10.35
C ILE A 324 -8.35 4.46 -10.06
N GLU A 325 -8.42 3.34 -10.79
CA GLU A 325 -7.37 2.32 -10.77
C GLU A 325 -6.11 2.87 -11.47
N LEU A 326 -5.07 3.21 -10.71
CA LEU A 326 -3.89 3.91 -11.22
C LEU A 326 -3.13 3.09 -12.27
N ARG A 327 -3.15 1.76 -12.18
CA ARG A 327 -2.62 0.87 -13.23
C ARG A 327 -3.30 1.07 -14.59
N THR A 328 -4.62 1.25 -14.59
CA THR A 328 -5.44 1.38 -15.79
C THR A 328 -5.30 2.76 -16.37
N TYR A 329 -5.26 3.78 -15.50
CA TYR A 329 -4.91 5.14 -15.87
C TYR A 329 -3.53 5.22 -16.53
N ALA A 330 -2.49 4.71 -15.89
CA ALA A 330 -1.12 4.75 -16.42
C ALA A 330 -1.03 4.05 -17.79
N ARG A 331 -1.63 2.86 -17.95
CA ARG A 331 -1.67 2.16 -19.25
C ARG A 331 -2.39 2.95 -20.33
N ASN A 332 -3.51 3.58 -20.00
CA ASN A 332 -4.26 4.39 -20.97
C ASN A 332 -3.53 5.68 -21.32
N HIS A 333 -2.83 6.28 -20.36
CA HIS A 333 -1.97 7.42 -20.59
C HIS A 333 -0.81 7.06 -21.53
N ASP A 334 -0.12 5.94 -21.28
CA ASP A 334 0.98 5.47 -22.13
C ASP A 334 0.52 5.13 -23.55
N ALA A 335 -0.71 4.64 -23.70
CA ALA A 335 -1.35 4.38 -24.98
C ALA A 335 -1.93 5.65 -25.65
N ASN A 336 -1.66 6.85 -25.10
CA ASN A 336 -2.22 8.13 -25.55
C ASN A 336 -3.76 8.17 -25.62
N LYS A 337 -4.43 7.35 -24.80
CA LYS A 337 -5.91 7.31 -24.72
C LYS A 337 -6.47 8.35 -23.75
N CYS A 338 -5.68 8.82 -22.79
CA CYS A 338 -6.04 9.92 -21.89
C CYS A 338 -4.81 10.79 -21.58
N GLN A 339 -5.04 12.05 -21.20
CA GLN A 339 -3.99 13.03 -20.86
C GLN A 339 -3.97 13.43 -19.37
N ASN A 340 -5.10 13.32 -18.67
CA ASN A 340 -5.23 13.63 -17.25
C ASN A 340 -6.38 12.81 -16.63
N PHE A 341 -6.62 12.93 -15.32
CA PHE A 341 -7.65 12.16 -14.64
C PHE A 341 -9.08 12.46 -15.13
N LEU A 342 -9.41 13.72 -15.44
CA LEU A 342 -10.74 14.08 -15.94
C LEU A 342 -10.96 13.50 -17.34
N ASP A 343 -9.95 13.60 -18.20
CA ASP A 343 -9.95 13.03 -19.54
C ASP A 343 -10.06 11.50 -19.51
N PHE A 344 -9.45 10.86 -18.53
CA PHE A 344 -9.59 9.43 -18.28
C PHE A 344 -11.04 9.05 -17.88
N LEU A 345 -11.69 9.85 -17.04
CA LEU A 345 -13.08 9.61 -16.61
C LEU A 345 -14.11 9.90 -17.71
N GLU A 346 -13.86 10.89 -18.57
CA GLU A 346 -14.72 11.23 -19.71
C GLU A 346 -14.60 10.20 -20.84
N LYS A 347 -13.38 9.78 -21.18
CA LYS A 347 -13.14 8.80 -22.27
C LYS A 347 -13.42 7.36 -21.86
N GLY A 348 -13.61 7.11 -20.56
CA GLY A 348 -14.03 5.83 -19.99
C GLY A 348 -12.95 5.20 -19.10
N SER A 349 -13.21 5.20 -17.80
CA SER A 349 -12.33 4.62 -16.76
C SER A 349 -12.44 3.10 -16.61
N GLY A 350 -13.27 2.44 -17.42
CA GLY A 350 -13.61 1.02 -17.29
C GLY A 350 -14.96 0.75 -16.63
N ILE A 351 -15.68 1.78 -16.19
CA ILE A 351 -17.09 1.72 -15.78
C ILE A 351 -17.97 2.04 -17.00
N THR A 352 -19.14 1.42 -17.12
CA THR A 352 -20.11 1.56 -18.26
C THR A 352 -20.73 2.96 -18.42
N CYS A 353 -20.16 3.99 -17.79
CA CYS A 353 -20.62 5.38 -17.77
C CYS A 353 -19.43 6.34 -17.94
N GLN A 354 -19.62 7.38 -18.75
CA GLN A 354 -18.67 8.47 -18.94
C GLN A 354 -19.10 9.63 -18.05
N LEU A 355 -18.15 10.26 -17.34
CA LEU A 355 -18.41 11.47 -16.56
C LEU A 355 -17.89 12.67 -17.36
N PRO A 356 -18.78 13.52 -17.90
CA PRO A 356 -18.39 14.74 -18.60
C PRO A 356 -17.47 15.64 -17.77
N GLN A 357 -16.42 16.19 -18.38
CA GLN A 357 -15.41 16.94 -17.63
C GLN A 357 -15.97 18.21 -16.97
N GLN A 358 -16.87 18.95 -17.63
CA GLN A 358 -17.35 20.25 -17.13
C GLN A 358 -18.19 20.11 -15.85
N GLU A 359 -19.14 19.18 -15.87
CA GLU A 359 -20.01 18.87 -14.75
C GLU A 359 -19.21 18.25 -13.59
N LEU A 360 -18.29 17.33 -13.90
CA LEU A 360 -17.41 16.72 -12.91
C LEU A 360 -16.48 17.77 -12.26
N HIS A 361 -15.91 18.67 -13.06
CA HIS A 361 -15.08 19.78 -12.56
C HIS A 361 -15.86 20.65 -11.57
N THR A 362 -17.11 21.00 -11.90
CA THR A 362 -17.98 21.78 -11.01
C THR A 362 -18.25 21.04 -9.69
N LYS A 363 -18.51 19.73 -9.76
CA LYS A 363 -18.71 18.89 -8.56
C LYS A 363 -17.46 18.79 -7.68
N LEU A 364 -16.30 18.62 -8.29
CA LEU A 364 -15.02 18.60 -7.59
C LEU A 364 -14.71 19.97 -6.94
N GLN A 365 -14.98 21.09 -7.61
CA GLN A 365 -14.76 22.42 -7.01
C GLN A 365 -15.62 22.67 -5.76
N ASN A 366 -16.85 22.16 -5.76
CA ASN A 366 -17.79 22.30 -4.64
C ASN A 366 -17.51 21.34 -3.48
N GLY A 367 -16.61 20.36 -3.65
CA GLY A 367 -16.40 19.30 -2.66
C GLY A 367 -17.50 18.23 -2.64
N ASP A 368 -18.31 18.14 -3.69
CA ASP A 368 -19.42 17.17 -3.83
C ASP A 368 -18.91 15.77 -4.26
N ALA A 369 -17.66 15.43 -3.98
CA ALA A 369 -17.01 14.20 -4.43
C ALA A 369 -15.95 13.71 -3.44
N ILE A 370 -15.73 12.39 -3.45
CA ILE A 370 -14.60 11.71 -2.83
C ILE A 370 -13.80 11.02 -3.92
N VAL A 371 -12.50 11.30 -4.01
CA VAL A 371 -11.63 10.77 -5.07
C VAL A 371 -10.69 9.73 -4.49
N MET A 372 -10.71 8.53 -5.06
CA MET A 372 -9.99 7.37 -4.57
C MET A 372 -9.04 6.87 -5.65
N PHE A 373 -7.74 7.00 -5.42
CA PHE A 373 -6.67 6.53 -6.29
C PHE A 373 -6.18 5.17 -5.79
N ASP A 374 -6.51 4.11 -6.53
CA ASP A 374 -6.19 2.75 -6.12
C ASP A 374 -4.89 2.24 -6.74
N GLY A 375 -4.00 1.71 -5.91
CA GLY A 375 -2.82 0.94 -6.31
C GLY A 375 -1.69 1.78 -6.87
N LEU A 376 -1.18 2.75 -6.11
CA LEU A 376 -0.01 3.55 -6.53
C LEU A 376 1.23 2.68 -6.75
N ASP A 377 1.37 1.59 -5.99
CA ASP A 377 2.41 0.59 -6.19
C ASP A 377 2.25 -0.19 -7.50
N GLU A 378 1.04 -0.24 -8.07
CA GLU A 378 0.76 -0.89 -9.35
C GLU A 378 1.15 -0.03 -10.57
N VAL A 379 1.58 1.22 -10.38
CA VAL A 379 2.23 2.02 -11.44
C VAL A 379 3.71 1.63 -11.47
N PHE A 380 4.04 0.74 -12.41
CA PHE A 380 5.30 -0.02 -12.39
C PHE A 380 6.54 0.78 -12.81
N ASN A 381 6.41 1.75 -13.72
CA ASN A 381 7.51 2.60 -14.15
C ASN A 381 7.73 3.70 -13.09
N PRO A 382 8.92 3.80 -12.46
CA PRO A 382 9.17 4.81 -11.43
C PRO A 382 8.97 6.25 -11.92
N ALA A 383 9.44 6.59 -13.12
CA ALA A 383 9.23 7.93 -13.69
C ALA A 383 7.73 8.21 -13.89
N LYS A 384 6.98 7.21 -14.36
CA LYS A 384 5.53 7.33 -14.51
C LYS A 384 4.80 7.42 -13.17
N ARG A 385 5.26 6.68 -12.16
CA ARG A 385 4.71 6.77 -10.79
C ARG A 385 4.94 8.16 -10.21
N GLU A 386 6.12 8.74 -10.41
CA GLU A 386 6.41 10.12 -10.01
C GLU A 386 5.55 11.15 -10.75
N GLU A 387 5.29 10.92 -12.05
CA GLU A 387 4.35 11.72 -12.84
C GLU A 387 2.92 11.61 -12.27
N VAL A 388 2.44 10.40 -11.98
CA VAL A 388 1.14 10.15 -11.35
C VAL A 388 1.03 10.82 -9.98
N ILE A 389 2.07 10.75 -9.13
CA ILE A 389 2.11 11.47 -7.85
C ILE A 389 2.03 12.98 -8.08
N THR A 390 2.73 13.49 -9.09
CA THR A 390 2.69 14.90 -9.47
C THR A 390 1.29 15.30 -9.94
N ASP A 391 0.61 14.44 -10.69
CA ASP A 391 -0.76 14.66 -11.14
C ASP A 391 -1.75 14.62 -9.97
N ILE A 392 -1.56 13.73 -8.99
CA ILE A 392 -2.35 13.70 -7.74
C ILE A 392 -2.14 15.01 -6.96
N ASN A 393 -0.89 15.46 -6.81
CA ASN A 393 -0.57 16.72 -6.15
C ASN A 393 -1.19 17.91 -6.89
N ARG A 394 -1.14 17.94 -8.23
CA ARG A 394 -1.83 18.97 -9.02
C ARG A 394 -3.34 18.93 -8.77
N PHE A 395 -3.92 17.73 -8.75
CA PHE A 395 -5.34 17.53 -8.48
C PHE A 395 -5.76 18.06 -7.09
N THR A 396 -4.92 17.86 -6.05
CA THR A 396 -5.19 18.40 -4.70
C THR A 396 -5.21 19.94 -4.69
N ASN A 397 -4.33 20.57 -5.47
CA ASN A 397 -4.25 22.03 -5.60
C ASN A 397 -5.45 22.60 -6.36
N ASP A 398 -5.91 21.91 -7.40
CA ASP A 398 -7.06 22.30 -8.21
C ASP A 398 -8.40 22.10 -7.47
N TYR A 399 -8.50 21.10 -6.58
CA TYR A 399 -9.73 20.71 -5.89
C TYR A 399 -9.56 20.59 -4.37
N LYS A 400 -9.35 21.74 -3.71
CA LYS A 400 -9.09 21.85 -2.27
C LYS A 400 -10.25 21.47 -1.33
N ASN A 401 -11.45 21.22 -1.85
CA ASN A 401 -12.63 20.87 -1.04
C ASN A 401 -12.99 19.38 -1.11
N VAL A 402 -12.25 18.60 -1.89
CA VAL A 402 -12.50 17.17 -2.12
C VAL A 402 -11.68 16.35 -1.14
N GLN A 403 -12.28 15.28 -0.62
CA GLN A 403 -11.52 14.27 0.13
C GLN A 403 -10.83 13.33 -0.86
N ILE A 404 -9.54 13.07 -0.64
CA ILE A 404 -8.72 12.24 -1.51
C ILE A 404 -8.13 11.08 -0.71
N ILE A 405 -8.29 9.86 -1.23
CA ILE A 405 -7.72 8.64 -0.66
C ILE A 405 -6.78 8.01 -1.68
N VAL A 406 -5.54 7.73 -1.29
CA VAL A 406 -4.55 7.02 -2.10
C VAL A 406 -4.21 5.71 -1.41
N THR A 407 -4.22 4.59 -2.14
CA THR A 407 -3.77 3.30 -1.60
C THR A 407 -2.40 2.91 -2.16
N SER A 408 -1.56 2.31 -1.31
CA SER A 408 -0.28 1.74 -1.74
C SER A 408 0.18 0.61 -0.82
N ARG A 409 1.19 -0.15 -1.25
CA ARG A 409 1.95 -1.03 -0.34
C ARG A 409 2.93 -0.21 0.49
N VAL A 410 3.34 -0.75 1.63
CA VAL A 410 4.34 -0.08 2.47
C VAL A 410 5.73 -0.16 1.83
N ILE A 411 6.07 -1.31 1.23
CA ILE A 411 7.34 -1.53 0.55
C ILE A 411 7.34 -0.86 -0.82
N GLY A 412 8.38 -0.05 -1.10
CA GLY A 412 8.54 0.66 -2.38
C GLY A 412 7.73 1.97 -2.49
N TYR A 413 7.02 2.34 -1.44
CA TYR A 413 6.29 3.60 -1.33
C TYR A 413 7.18 4.72 -0.77
N LYS A 414 7.11 5.90 -1.39
CA LYS A 414 7.84 7.09 -0.96
C LYS A 414 6.87 8.07 -0.30
N PRO A 415 6.91 8.23 1.03
CA PRO A 415 5.92 9.06 1.71
C PRO A 415 6.12 10.57 1.48
N GLN A 416 7.36 11.02 1.26
CA GLN A 416 7.73 12.44 1.37
C GLN A 416 6.89 13.36 0.48
N LYS A 417 6.80 13.11 -0.83
CA LYS A 417 6.05 13.96 -1.76
C LYS A 417 4.55 14.10 -1.44
N LEU A 418 3.94 13.07 -0.87
CA LEU A 418 2.54 13.11 -0.46
C LEU A 418 2.40 13.73 0.93
N ARG A 419 3.37 13.53 1.84
CA ARG A 419 3.43 14.28 3.11
C ARG A 419 3.57 15.78 2.89
N ASP A 420 4.41 16.19 1.94
CA ASP A 420 4.60 17.59 1.54
C ASP A 420 3.32 18.19 0.94
N ALA A 421 2.44 17.33 0.41
CA ALA A 421 1.10 17.67 -0.06
C ALA A 421 0.02 17.44 1.03
N GLU A 422 0.40 17.43 2.31
CA GLU A 422 -0.47 17.33 3.48
C GLU A 422 -1.25 16.00 3.62
N PHE A 423 -0.82 14.93 2.94
CA PHE A 423 -1.43 13.61 3.13
C PHE A 423 -1.05 12.99 4.49
N SER A 424 -2.07 12.51 5.19
CA SER A 424 -1.94 11.74 6.43
C SER A 424 -1.87 10.24 6.13
N HIS A 425 -0.89 9.55 6.73
CA HIS A 425 -0.58 8.15 6.41
C HIS A 425 -1.08 7.18 7.47
N PHE A 426 -1.80 6.16 7.05
CA PHE A 426 -2.33 5.12 7.93
C PHE A 426 -1.99 3.73 7.38
N ILE A 427 -1.68 2.78 8.26
CA ILE A 427 -1.41 1.38 7.92
C ILE A 427 -2.59 0.53 8.38
N LEU A 428 -3.18 -0.24 7.46
CA LEU A 428 -4.16 -1.28 7.77
C LEU A 428 -3.54 -2.35 8.68
N GLN A 429 -4.24 -2.67 9.75
CA GLN A 429 -3.87 -3.72 10.69
C GLN A 429 -4.49 -5.07 10.25
N ASP A 430 -3.94 -6.15 10.78
CA ASP A 430 -4.52 -7.49 10.65
C ASP A 430 -5.92 -7.54 11.30
N LEU A 431 -6.75 -8.46 10.81
CA LEU A 431 -8.09 -8.70 11.37
C LEU A 431 -7.98 -9.24 12.79
N GLU A 432 -8.69 -8.60 13.70
CA GLU A 432 -8.84 -9.05 15.08
C GLU A 432 -9.84 -10.21 15.19
N ALA A 433 -9.85 -10.90 16.34
CA ALA A 433 -10.68 -12.08 16.55
C ALA A 433 -12.19 -11.81 16.29
N GLU A 434 -12.68 -10.63 16.64
CA GLU A 434 -14.07 -10.22 16.41
C GLU A 434 -14.38 -10.01 14.93
N GLN A 435 -13.45 -9.38 14.19
CA GLN A 435 -13.54 -9.17 12.75
C GLN A 435 -13.48 -10.49 11.97
N ILE A 436 -12.64 -11.43 12.41
CA ILE A 436 -12.55 -12.80 11.86
C ILE A 436 -13.87 -13.54 12.08
N GLU A 437 -14.45 -13.49 13.28
CA GLU A 437 -15.73 -14.13 13.59
C GLU A 437 -16.87 -13.54 12.73
N ASP A 438 -16.93 -12.21 12.57
CA ASP A 438 -17.93 -11.56 11.73
C ASP A 438 -17.78 -11.98 10.25
N PHE A 439 -16.54 -12.05 9.74
CA PHE A 439 -16.28 -12.60 8.41
C PHE A 439 -16.83 -14.03 8.27
N ILE A 440 -16.49 -14.92 9.20
CA ILE A 440 -16.91 -16.33 9.18
C ILE A 440 -18.43 -16.42 9.19
N GLN A 441 -19.09 -15.61 10.02
CA GLN A 441 -20.55 -15.56 10.13
C GLN A 441 -21.20 -15.09 8.82
N ARG A 442 -20.73 -13.97 8.24
CA ARG A 442 -21.25 -13.44 6.97
C ARG A 442 -21.00 -14.40 5.81
N TRP A 443 -19.80 -14.95 5.71
CA TRP A 443 -19.44 -15.93 4.67
C TRP A 443 -20.44 -17.08 4.64
N HIS A 444 -20.68 -17.72 5.78
CA HIS A 444 -21.55 -18.88 5.85
C HIS A 444 -23.03 -18.53 5.63
N ASN A 445 -23.48 -17.36 6.10
CA ASN A 445 -24.84 -16.86 5.85
C ASN A 445 -25.17 -16.71 4.36
N TRP A 446 -24.19 -16.32 3.54
CA TRP A 446 -24.41 -16.01 2.12
C TRP A 446 -23.97 -17.12 1.16
N THR A 447 -23.23 -18.12 1.63
CA THR A 447 -22.72 -19.23 0.78
C THR A 447 -23.50 -20.53 0.92
N TYR A 448 -24.29 -20.71 1.98
CA TYR A 448 -25.05 -21.93 2.25
C TYR A 448 -26.55 -21.63 2.37
N LEU A 449 -27.37 -22.45 1.72
CA LEU A 449 -28.84 -22.39 1.80
C LEU A 449 -29.40 -23.33 2.87
N ASP A 450 -28.71 -24.43 3.17
CA ASP A 450 -29.10 -25.39 4.21
C ASP A 450 -28.54 -24.97 5.58
N GLU A 451 -29.43 -24.75 6.54
CA GLU A 451 -29.06 -24.20 7.86
C GLU A 451 -28.18 -25.18 8.67
N ALA A 452 -28.40 -26.50 8.52
CA ALA A 452 -27.61 -27.51 9.22
C ALA A 452 -26.18 -27.63 8.66
N GLU A 453 -26.01 -27.61 7.32
CA GLU A 453 -24.70 -27.60 6.69
C GLU A 453 -23.94 -26.30 6.99
N LYS A 454 -24.64 -25.16 6.93
CA LYS A 454 -24.14 -23.84 7.29
C LYS A 454 -23.57 -23.82 8.70
N ASP A 455 -24.35 -24.23 9.70
CA ASP A 455 -23.92 -24.25 11.10
C ASP A 455 -22.73 -25.19 11.30
N ARG A 456 -22.77 -26.39 10.70
CA ARG A 456 -21.68 -27.37 10.78
C ARG A 456 -20.36 -26.82 10.21
N LYS A 457 -20.40 -26.23 9.01
CA LYS A 457 -19.20 -25.71 8.34
C LYS A 457 -18.68 -24.43 8.98
N ARG A 458 -19.57 -23.56 9.47
CA ARG A 458 -19.21 -22.37 10.24
C ARG A 458 -18.46 -22.75 11.49
N GLU A 459 -19.04 -23.65 12.29
CA GLU A 459 -18.45 -24.12 13.53
C GLU A 459 -17.12 -24.84 13.29
N ARG A 460 -17.02 -25.61 12.19
CA ARG A 460 -15.77 -26.26 11.80
C ARG A 460 -14.65 -25.26 11.48
N LEU A 461 -14.93 -24.20 10.70
CA LEU A 461 -13.94 -23.16 10.39
C LEU A 461 -13.53 -22.40 11.65
N LYS A 462 -14.52 -22.04 12.47
CA LYS A 462 -14.30 -21.34 13.74
C LYS A 462 -13.38 -22.15 14.66
N ARG A 463 -13.68 -23.44 14.87
CA ARG A 463 -12.80 -24.33 15.66
C ARG A 463 -11.43 -24.48 15.03
N ALA A 464 -11.32 -24.64 13.72
CA ALA A 464 -10.02 -24.74 13.07
C ALA A 464 -9.14 -23.48 13.27
N ILE A 465 -9.73 -22.29 13.35
CA ILE A 465 -9.00 -21.05 13.61
C ILE A 465 -8.71 -20.90 15.11
N GLN A 466 -9.61 -21.32 15.99
CA GLN A 466 -9.47 -21.21 17.45
C GLN A 466 -8.47 -22.23 18.03
N ASP A 467 -8.57 -23.48 17.59
CA ASP A 467 -7.84 -24.62 18.15
C ASP A 467 -6.38 -24.69 17.67
N TYR A 468 -6.04 -23.99 16.58
CA TYR A 468 -4.70 -24.04 15.98
C TYR A 468 -4.09 -22.63 15.87
N PRO A 469 -3.16 -22.23 16.77
CA PRO A 469 -2.63 -20.86 16.79
C PRO A 469 -1.90 -20.47 15.50
N ALA A 470 -1.26 -21.41 14.80
CA ALA A 470 -0.63 -21.19 13.51
C ALA A 470 -1.65 -20.82 12.40
N ILE A 471 -2.88 -21.32 12.49
CA ILE A 471 -3.97 -20.97 11.56
C ILE A 471 -4.57 -19.62 11.95
N LYS A 472 -4.65 -19.33 13.26
CA LYS A 472 -5.12 -18.05 13.79
C LYS A 472 -4.28 -16.87 13.31
N GLU A 473 -2.95 -17.00 13.33
CA GLU A 473 -2.03 -15.96 12.85
C GLU A 473 -2.31 -15.61 11.37
N LEU A 474 -2.56 -16.63 10.54
CA LEU A 474 -2.85 -16.45 9.12
C LEU A 474 -4.25 -15.91 8.85
N ALA A 475 -5.20 -16.16 9.74
CA ALA A 475 -6.57 -15.67 9.62
C ALA A 475 -6.68 -14.14 9.77
N GLY A 476 -5.64 -13.47 10.28
CA GLY A 476 -5.54 -12.01 10.32
C GLY A 476 -5.49 -11.36 8.94
N ASN A 477 -4.97 -12.06 7.93
CA ASN A 477 -4.92 -11.55 6.56
C ASN A 477 -6.23 -11.86 5.82
N PRO A 478 -7.00 -10.85 5.33
CA PRO A 478 -8.29 -11.07 4.67
C PRO A 478 -8.25 -12.04 3.48
N LEU A 479 -7.18 -12.03 2.69
CA LEU A 479 -7.02 -12.95 1.55
C LEU A 479 -6.88 -14.40 2.05
N LEU A 480 -5.98 -14.65 3.01
CA LEU A 480 -5.77 -15.99 3.57
C LEU A 480 -7.03 -16.52 4.28
N LEU A 481 -7.73 -15.67 5.03
CA LEU A 481 -9.01 -16.02 5.65
C LEU A 481 -10.07 -16.39 4.61
N THR A 482 -10.14 -15.66 3.50
CA THR A 482 -11.03 -15.99 2.37
C THR A 482 -10.66 -17.34 1.75
N MET A 483 -9.37 -17.61 1.57
CA MET A 483 -8.90 -18.90 1.05
C MET A 483 -9.24 -20.06 2.00
N MET A 484 -9.08 -19.88 3.31
CA MET A 484 -9.50 -20.85 4.31
C MET A 484 -11.00 -21.13 4.23
N ALA A 485 -11.83 -20.11 4.05
CA ALA A 485 -13.28 -20.26 3.94
C ALA A 485 -13.69 -21.02 2.66
N ILE A 486 -12.98 -20.80 1.54
CA ILE A 486 -13.14 -21.56 0.30
C ILE A 486 -12.74 -23.02 0.49
N LEU A 487 -11.58 -23.30 1.09
CA LEU A 487 -11.10 -24.66 1.37
C LEU A 487 -12.06 -25.42 2.30
N ASN A 488 -12.57 -24.74 3.34
CA ASN A 488 -13.55 -25.28 4.28
C ASN A 488 -14.90 -25.63 3.62
N ARG A 489 -15.13 -25.37 2.34
CA ARG A 489 -16.33 -25.88 1.65
C ARG A 489 -16.22 -27.35 1.29
N ASN A 490 -15.05 -27.78 0.84
CA ASN A 490 -14.87 -29.10 0.22
C ASN A 490 -14.15 -30.08 1.15
N GLN A 491 -13.40 -29.58 2.13
CA GLN A 491 -12.59 -30.40 3.03
C GLN A 491 -12.44 -29.76 4.41
N GLU A 492 -11.94 -30.52 5.38
CA GLU A 492 -11.50 -29.93 6.65
C GLU A 492 -10.23 -29.12 6.44
N LEU A 493 -10.07 -28.03 7.19
CA LEU A 493 -8.82 -27.28 7.12
C LEU A 493 -7.67 -28.11 7.70
N PRO A 494 -6.48 -28.02 7.09
CA PRO A 494 -5.28 -28.58 7.67
C PRO A 494 -5.02 -27.98 9.04
N ARG A 495 -4.54 -28.83 9.95
CA ARG A 495 -4.13 -28.40 11.30
C ARG A 495 -2.73 -27.79 11.31
N ASP A 496 -1.97 -27.94 10.21
CA ASP A 496 -0.61 -27.42 10.07
C ASP A 496 -0.56 -26.34 8.98
N ARG A 497 0.22 -25.28 9.24
CA ARG A 497 0.35 -24.14 8.33
C ARG A 497 0.98 -24.51 6.99
N ALA A 498 1.91 -25.46 6.98
CA ALA A 498 2.57 -25.92 5.76
C ALA A 498 1.57 -26.53 4.77
N GLU A 499 0.70 -27.44 5.22
CA GLU A 499 -0.34 -28.03 4.38
C GLU A 499 -1.43 -27.01 4.04
N LEU A 500 -1.72 -26.04 4.90
CA LEU A 500 -2.60 -24.93 4.53
C LEU A 500 -2.00 -24.13 3.36
N TYR A 501 -0.70 -23.77 3.40
CA TYR A 501 -0.03 -23.11 2.28
C TYR A 501 0.02 -23.98 1.02
N ASN A 502 0.22 -25.28 1.17
CA ASN A 502 0.14 -26.22 0.05
C ASN A 502 -1.23 -26.12 -0.63
N GLN A 503 -2.31 -26.28 0.12
CA GLN A 503 -3.68 -26.23 -0.40
C GLN A 503 -4.03 -24.85 -0.95
N ALA A 504 -3.64 -23.79 -0.26
CA ALA A 504 -3.80 -22.42 -0.70
C ALA A 504 -3.09 -22.17 -2.04
N SER A 505 -1.83 -22.61 -2.18
CA SER A 505 -1.09 -22.49 -3.43
C SER A 505 -1.72 -23.32 -4.56
N ARG A 506 -2.28 -24.49 -4.26
CA ARG A 506 -3.02 -25.29 -5.26
C ARG A 506 -4.24 -24.55 -5.78
N VAL A 507 -4.99 -23.89 -4.90
CA VAL A 507 -6.15 -23.06 -5.28
C VAL A 507 -5.69 -21.89 -6.16
N LEU A 508 -4.64 -21.16 -5.77
CA LEU A 508 -4.13 -20.01 -6.54
C LEU A 508 -3.58 -20.42 -7.90
N LEU A 509 -2.97 -21.60 -8.03
CA LEU A 509 -2.26 -22.05 -9.22
C LEU A 509 -3.11 -22.91 -10.17
N HIS A 510 -4.34 -23.26 -9.79
CA HIS A 510 -5.25 -24.07 -10.59
C HIS A 510 -5.70 -23.35 -11.88
N GLN A 511 -6.06 -24.13 -12.90
CA GLN A 511 -6.12 -23.75 -14.31
C GLN A 511 -7.15 -22.67 -14.66
N TRP A 512 -6.69 -21.62 -15.36
CA TRP A 512 -7.44 -20.81 -16.32
C TRP A 512 -6.68 -20.77 -17.65
N ASP A 513 -7.43 -20.78 -18.76
CA ASP A 513 -7.10 -21.00 -20.18
C ASP A 513 -5.72 -20.49 -20.67
N ILE A 514 -4.66 -21.26 -20.41
CA ILE A 514 -3.43 -21.22 -21.21
C ILE A 514 -3.79 -21.47 -22.70
N GLU A 515 -4.84 -22.24 -22.96
CA GLU A 515 -5.32 -22.56 -24.30
C GLU A 515 -5.81 -21.33 -25.09
N ARG A 516 -6.50 -20.35 -24.48
CA ARG A 516 -7.03 -19.18 -25.23
C ARG A 516 -5.93 -18.24 -25.71
N ALA A 517 -4.98 -17.88 -24.83
CA ALA A 517 -3.88 -16.98 -25.20
C ALA A 517 -2.91 -17.63 -26.21
N LEU A 518 -2.78 -18.95 -26.19
CA LEU A 518 -1.93 -19.70 -27.14
C LEU A 518 -2.59 -19.96 -28.48
N VAL A 519 -3.93 -20.08 -28.51
CA VAL A 519 -4.71 -20.11 -29.74
C VAL A 519 -4.56 -18.78 -30.50
N ASP A 520 -4.55 -17.65 -29.79
CA ASP A 520 -4.28 -16.34 -30.38
C ASP A 520 -2.82 -16.19 -30.85
N ALA A 521 -1.87 -16.85 -30.18
CA ALA A 521 -0.44 -16.83 -30.52
C ALA A 521 0.00 -17.92 -31.53
N LYS A 522 -0.89 -18.83 -31.96
CA LYS A 522 -0.60 -19.99 -32.82
C LYS A 522 0.52 -20.90 -32.29
N ILE A 523 0.55 -21.16 -30.98
CA ILE A 523 1.50 -22.06 -30.32
C ILE A 523 0.75 -23.32 -29.89
N ASP A 524 1.35 -24.51 -30.07
CA ASP A 524 0.75 -25.77 -29.59
C ASP A 524 0.55 -25.71 -28.07
N PRO A 525 -0.67 -25.99 -27.56
CA PRO A 525 -0.96 -25.91 -26.13
C PRO A 525 -0.19 -27.01 -25.38
N ILE A 526 0.83 -26.60 -24.62
CA ILE A 526 1.53 -27.47 -23.67
C ILE A 526 0.82 -27.30 -22.31
N THR A 527 0.42 -28.42 -21.70
CA THR A 527 -0.25 -28.41 -20.40
C THR A 527 0.78 -28.22 -19.28
N ILE A 528 1.02 -26.98 -18.87
CA ILE A 528 1.76 -26.65 -17.65
C ILE A 528 0.77 -26.67 -16.49
N ASP A 529 0.84 -27.70 -15.65
CA ASP A 529 -0.12 -27.89 -14.56
C ASP A 529 0.29 -27.12 -13.29
N TYR A 530 -0.52 -27.22 -12.23
CA TYR A 530 -0.21 -26.53 -10.97
C TYR A 530 1.04 -27.10 -10.27
N LYS A 531 1.39 -28.37 -10.49
CA LYS A 531 2.58 -29.01 -9.88
C LYS A 531 3.84 -28.46 -10.52
N ASP A 532 3.82 -28.25 -11.83
CA ASP A 532 4.92 -27.57 -12.54
C ASP A 532 5.15 -26.16 -11.99
N LYS A 533 4.06 -25.40 -11.82
CA LYS A 533 4.13 -24.05 -11.23
C LYS A 533 4.64 -24.08 -9.79
N GLN A 534 4.21 -25.01 -8.96
CA GLN A 534 4.75 -25.18 -7.60
C GLN A 534 6.24 -25.53 -7.63
N ALA A 535 6.69 -26.37 -8.55
CA ALA A 535 8.11 -26.72 -8.69
C ALA A 535 8.97 -25.53 -9.15
N ILE A 536 8.46 -24.72 -10.07
CA ILE A 536 9.05 -23.43 -10.45
C ILE A 536 9.16 -22.53 -9.22
N LEU A 537 8.07 -22.34 -8.47
CA LEU A 537 8.04 -21.45 -7.31
C LEU A 537 8.96 -21.92 -6.17
N ARG A 538 9.15 -23.24 -5.98
CA ARG A 538 10.20 -23.76 -5.07
C ARG A 538 11.60 -23.32 -5.49
N ARG A 539 11.94 -23.42 -6.79
CA ARG A 539 13.26 -22.99 -7.30
C ARG A 539 13.44 -21.47 -7.18
N VAL A 540 12.40 -20.71 -7.52
CA VAL A 540 12.39 -19.25 -7.37
C VAL A 540 12.59 -18.87 -5.91
N ALA A 541 11.83 -19.47 -4.99
CA ALA A 541 11.92 -19.17 -3.57
C ALA A 541 13.27 -19.56 -2.95
N HIS A 542 13.80 -20.73 -3.31
CA HIS A 542 15.12 -21.16 -2.87
C HIS A 542 16.23 -20.21 -3.36
N PHE A 543 16.17 -19.77 -4.62
CA PHE A 543 17.11 -18.79 -5.17
C PHE A 543 16.99 -17.43 -4.47
N MET A 544 15.76 -16.95 -4.26
CA MET A 544 15.50 -15.67 -3.59
C MET A 544 15.99 -15.67 -2.14
N GLN A 545 15.81 -16.76 -1.41
CA GLN A 545 16.20 -16.86 -0.01
C GLN A 545 17.74 -17.03 0.16
N GLY A 546 18.42 -17.72 -0.77
CA GLY A 546 19.83 -18.10 -0.65
C GLY A 546 20.89 -17.15 -1.23
N ASN A 547 20.53 -15.97 -1.78
CA ASN A 547 21.46 -15.08 -2.47
C ASN A 547 22.29 -14.20 -1.49
N ILE A 548 23.62 -14.10 -1.70
CA ILE A 548 24.64 -13.69 -0.70
C ILE A 548 24.71 -12.18 -0.39
N ALA A 549 24.19 -11.31 -1.26
CA ALA A 549 23.99 -9.90 -0.96
C ALA A 549 22.49 -9.68 -0.75
N GLY A 550 22.10 -9.35 0.48
CA GLY A 550 20.73 -9.09 0.88
C GLY A 550 20.06 -7.96 0.08
N LEU A 551 19.62 -8.26 -1.14
CA LEU A 551 18.38 -7.72 -1.71
C LEU A 551 17.17 -8.36 -1.02
N ALA A 552 17.22 -8.26 0.31
CA ALA A 552 16.12 -8.19 1.24
C ALA A 552 14.83 -8.91 0.83
N GLY A 553 14.74 -10.20 1.16
CA GLY A 553 13.53 -10.79 1.71
C GLY A 553 12.28 -10.56 0.88
N ASN A 554 12.28 -11.16 -0.32
CA ASN A 554 11.19 -11.27 -1.29
C ASN A 554 11.40 -10.57 -2.65
N LEU A 555 12.64 -10.39 -3.14
CA LEU A 555 12.90 -9.81 -4.48
C LEU A 555 13.70 -10.74 -5.41
N ILE A 556 13.40 -10.69 -6.72
CA ILE A 556 14.12 -11.38 -7.79
C ILE A 556 14.14 -10.52 -9.06
N SER A 557 15.26 -10.45 -9.78
CA SER A 557 15.30 -9.72 -11.05
C SER A 557 14.47 -10.45 -12.13
N GLU A 558 13.95 -9.70 -13.10
CA GLU A 558 13.22 -10.26 -14.25
C GLU A 558 14.08 -11.29 -15.00
N ASN A 559 15.37 -10.99 -15.16
CA ASN A 559 16.32 -11.86 -15.82
C ASN A 559 16.56 -13.17 -15.04
N ASP A 560 16.71 -13.10 -13.72
CA ASP A 560 16.87 -14.29 -12.88
C ASP A 560 15.59 -15.13 -12.85
N LEU A 561 14.43 -14.48 -12.78
CA LEU A 561 13.13 -15.16 -12.82
C LEU A 561 12.91 -15.86 -14.17
N GLU A 562 13.16 -15.16 -15.29
CA GLU A 562 13.09 -15.74 -16.63
C GLU A 562 14.05 -16.94 -16.76
N ARG A 563 15.29 -16.80 -16.24
CA ARG A 563 16.28 -17.88 -16.24
C ARG A 563 15.78 -19.11 -15.47
N ILE A 564 15.30 -18.94 -14.24
CA ILE A 564 14.83 -20.07 -13.41
C ILE A 564 13.66 -20.80 -14.07
N ILE A 565 12.69 -20.06 -14.61
CA ILE A 565 11.54 -20.66 -15.31
C ILE A 565 12.02 -21.39 -16.56
N LYS A 566 12.87 -20.77 -17.36
CA LYS A 566 13.43 -21.37 -18.58
C LYS A 566 14.20 -22.66 -18.28
N ASP A 567 14.99 -22.68 -17.22
CA ASP A 567 15.77 -23.85 -16.83
C ASP A 567 14.87 -24.98 -16.28
N TYR A 568 13.77 -24.65 -15.59
CA TYR A 568 12.74 -25.62 -15.27
C TYR A 568 12.11 -26.23 -16.53
N LEU A 569 11.62 -25.38 -17.45
CA LEU A 569 10.96 -25.81 -18.69
C LEU A 569 11.87 -26.71 -19.55
N LYS A 570 13.16 -26.40 -19.63
CA LYS A 570 14.16 -27.28 -20.29
C LYS A 570 14.30 -28.62 -19.58
N SER A 571 14.28 -28.65 -18.25
CA SER A 571 14.41 -29.90 -17.49
C SER A 571 13.22 -30.86 -17.62
N VAL A 572 12.09 -30.37 -18.16
CA VAL A 572 10.88 -31.15 -18.46
C VAL A 572 10.61 -31.25 -19.97
N ASP A 573 11.63 -31.04 -20.81
CA ASP A 573 11.59 -31.17 -22.27
C ASP A 573 10.55 -30.27 -23.00
N ILE A 574 10.25 -29.09 -22.45
CA ILE A 574 9.35 -28.11 -23.08
C ILE A 574 10.10 -27.19 -24.06
N ASN A 575 9.71 -27.26 -25.35
CA ASN A 575 10.24 -26.40 -26.42
C ASN A 575 9.77 -24.93 -26.27
N ASN A 576 10.45 -23.99 -26.95
CA ASN A 576 10.14 -22.55 -26.89
C ASN A 576 10.17 -21.94 -25.47
N ALA A 577 11.03 -22.47 -24.59
CA ALA A 577 11.11 -22.11 -23.17
C ALA A 577 11.19 -20.59 -22.88
N LYS A 578 11.74 -19.78 -23.80
CA LYS A 578 11.78 -18.31 -23.66
C LYS A 578 10.39 -17.67 -23.72
N ILE A 579 9.57 -18.09 -24.69
CA ILE A 579 8.21 -17.55 -24.86
C ILE A 579 7.34 -18.00 -23.68
N TRP A 580 7.43 -19.27 -23.32
CA TRP A 580 6.72 -19.84 -22.18
C TRP A 580 7.11 -19.22 -20.85
N ALA A 581 8.39 -18.90 -20.64
CA ALA A 581 8.83 -18.22 -19.43
C ALA A 581 8.12 -16.87 -19.27
N LYS A 582 8.05 -16.06 -20.33
CA LYS A 582 7.34 -14.77 -20.31
C LYS A 582 5.84 -14.91 -20.06
N VAL A 583 5.20 -15.89 -20.71
CA VAL A 583 3.77 -16.18 -20.49
C VAL A 583 3.50 -16.61 -19.04
N LEU A 584 4.35 -17.48 -18.48
CA LEU A 584 4.23 -17.93 -17.10
C LEU A 584 4.49 -16.82 -16.09
N MET A 585 5.49 -15.96 -16.34
CA MET A 585 5.75 -14.79 -15.49
C MET A 585 4.53 -13.87 -15.43
N GLU A 586 3.91 -13.60 -16.58
CA GLU A 586 2.70 -12.80 -16.65
C GLU A 586 1.53 -13.50 -15.94
N GLN A 587 1.37 -14.81 -16.11
CA GLN A 587 0.30 -15.57 -15.44
C GLN A 587 0.44 -15.57 -13.91
N LEU A 588 1.65 -15.87 -13.39
CA LEU A 588 1.95 -15.87 -11.96
C LEU A 588 1.76 -14.48 -11.34
N ARG A 589 1.95 -13.43 -12.14
CA ARG A 589 1.78 -12.03 -11.75
C ARG A 589 0.31 -11.57 -11.78
N SER A 590 -0.33 -11.58 -12.94
CA SER A 590 -1.60 -10.87 -13.17
C SER A 590 -2.85 -11.72 -12.94
N ARG A 591 -2.71 -13.05 -12.85
CA ARG A 591 -3.87 -13.96 -12.74
C ARG A 591 -3.83 -14.84 -11.49
N ASN A 592 -2.67 -15.44 -11.19
CA ASN A 592 -2.53 -16.25 -9.97
C ASN A 592 -2.27 -15.39 -8.72
N PHE A 593 -1.92 -14.10 -8.89
CA PHE A 593 -1.63 -13.16 -7.80
C PHE A 593 -0.64 -13.71 -6.76
N ILE A 594 0.34 -14.51 -7.22
CA ILE A 594 1.35 -15.10 -6.33
C ILE A 594 2.68 -14.38 -6.44
N LEU A 595 2.98 -13.80 -7.60
CA LEU A 595 4.08 -12.85 -7.81
C LEU A 595 3.54 -11.46 -8.15
N CYS A 596 4.36 -10.43 -7.98
CA CYS A 596 4.09 -9.05 -8.38
C CYS A 596 5.38 -8.38 -8.85
N PHE A 597 5.25 -7.29 -9.60
CA PHE A 597 6.38 -6.47 -10.03
C PHE A 597 6.57 -5.31 -9.06
N VAL A 598 7.80 -5.08 -8.60
CA VAL A 598 8.10 -4.12 -7.53
C VAL A 598 8.80 -2.86 -8.07
N GLY A 599 9.17 -2.84 -9.35
CA GLY A 599 9.90 -1.73 -9.98
C GLY A 599 11.33 -2.14 -10.38
N ALA A 600 11.98 -1.32 -11.21
CA ALA A 600 13.39 -1.48 -11.62
C ALA A 600 13.77 -2.89 -12.15
N GLU A 601 12.86 -3.55 -12.88
CA GLU A 601 13.03 -4.92 -13.38
C GLU A 601 13.06 -6.01 -12.29
N TYR A 602 12.40 -5.81 -11.14
CA TYR A 602 12.28 -6.81 -10.08
C TYR A 602 10.84 -7.30 -9.85
N TYR A 603 10.74 -8.56 -9.45
CA TYR A 603 9.55 -9.27 -9.02
C TYR A 603 9.65 -9.68 -7.55
N ALA A 604 8.51 -9.93 -6.92
CA ALA A 604 8.39 -10.41 -5.54
C ALA A 604 7.20 -11.37 -5.40
N PHE A 605 7.20 -12.26 -4.41
CA PHE A 605 5.95 -12.90 -3.99
C PHE A 605 4.98 -11.85 -3.48
N VAL A 606 3.70 -12.01 -3.78
CA VAL A 606 2.65 -11.14 -3.24
C VAL A 606 2.66 -11.23 -1.72
N HIS A 607 2.80 -12.43 -1.15
CA HIS A 607 2.94 -12.59 0.29
C HIS A 607 4.27 -13.30 0.61
N ARG A 608 5.08 -12.73 1.49
CA ARG A 608 6.40 -13.28 1.86
C ARG A 608 6.29 -14.69 2.48
N THR A 609 5.20 -15.01 3.16
CA THR A 609 5.04 -16.37 3.69
C THR A 609 4.94 -17.44 2.59
N PHE A 610 4.50 -17.11 1.37
CA PHE A 610 4.58 -18.06 0.24
C PHE A 610 6.03 -18.27 -0.19
N LEU A 611 6.86 -17.22 -0.20
CA LEU A 611 8.31 -17.36 -0.41
C LEU A 611 8.90 -18.31 0.63
N GLU A 612 8.63 -18.06 1.91
CA GLU A 612 9.18 -18.85 3.02
C GLU A 612 8.70 -20.30 2.97
N TYR A 613 7.42 -20.53 2.69
CA TYR A 613 6.85 -21.85 2.46
C TYR A 613 7.50 -22.59 1.30
N PHE A 614 7.59 -21.97 0.12
CA PHE A 614 8.19 -22.63 -1.05
C PHE A 614 9.68 -22.89 -0.86
N CYS A 615 10.38 -22.03 -0.11
CA CYS A 615 11.77 -22.25 0.26
C CYS A 615 11.93 -23.43 1.23
N ALA A 616 11.15 -23.47 2.31
CA ALA A 616 11.13 -24.59 3.25
C ALA A 616 10.79 -25.90 2.53
N TRP A 617 9.79 -25.86 1.65
CA TRP A 617 9.38 -27.02 0.85
C TRP A 617 10.48 -27.46 -0.12
N SER A 618 11.35 -26.55 -0.61
CA SER A 618 12.51 -26.93 -1.41
C SER A 618 13.49 -27.81 -0.63
N PHE A 619 13.84 -27.45 0.61
CA PHE A 619 14.71 -28.27 1.45
C PHE A 619 14.07 -29.60 1.82
N VAL A 620 12.79 -29.59 2.20
CA VAL A 620 12.05 -30.82 2.54
C VAL A 620 11.93 -31.74 1.35
N TRP A 621 11.69 -31.20 0.15
CA TRP A 621 11.68 -31.97 -1.10
C TRP A 621 13.05 -32.60 -1.38
N GLN A 622 14.13 -31.84 -1.15
CA GLN A 622 15.50 -32.36 -1.29
C GLN A 622 15.83 -33.47 -0.29
N PHE A 623 15.30 -33.38 0.93
CA PHE A 623 15.51 -34.36 2.00
C PHE A 623 14.65 -35.63 1.84
N LYS A 624 13.34 -35.47 1.61
CA LYS A 624 12.38 -36.59 1.58
C LYS A 624 12.23 -37.23 0.20
N GLU A 625 12.08 -36.42 -0.84
CA GLU A 625 11.66 -36.91 -2.17
C GLU A 625 12.87 -37.23 -3.06
N THR A 626 13.82 -36.29 -3.21
CA THR A 626 15.01 -36.53 -4.06
C THR A 626 16.17 -37.13 -3.28
N GLN A 627 16.15 -37.10 -1.95
CA GLN A 627 17.21 -37.57 -1.05
C GLN A 627 18.61 -37.03 -1.41
N THR A 628 18.63 -35.79 -1.90
CA THR A 628 19.86 -35.07 -2.29
C THR A 628 20.61 -34.46 -1.10
N ILE A 629 19.93 -34.27 0.03
CA ILE A 629 20.52 -33.86 1.30
C ILE A 629 20.21 -34.90 2.39
N SER A 630 21.19 -35.21 3.24
CA SER A 630 21.03 -36.05 4.43
C SER A 630 20.57 -35.23 5.63
N MET A 631 20.27 -35.90 6.76
CA MET A 631 19.93 -35.20 8.01
C MET A 631 21.09 -34.31 8.49
N ASP A 632 22.33 -34.81 8.45
CA ASP A 632 23.52 -34.02 8.82
C ASP A 632 23.66 -32.76 7.95
N ARG A 633 23.36 -32.85 6.65
CA ARG A 633 23.36 -31.68 5.77
C ARG A 633 22.18 -30.76 6.02
N LEU A 634 21.01 -31.28 6.38
CA LEU A 634 19.89 -30.44 6.77
C LEU A 634 20.25 -29.62 8.02
N ILE A 635 20.93 -30.21 9.00
CA ILE A 635 21.43 -29.49 10.17
C ILE A 635 22.52 -28.49 9.75
N ASN A 636 23.61 -28.95 9.15
CA ASN A 636 24.80 -28.10 8.92
C ASN A 636 24.60 -27.05 7.81
N ASP A 637 23.98 -27.42 6.69
CA ASP A 637 23.87 -26.54 5.52
C ASP A 637 22.63 -25.63 5.61
N VAL A 638 21.68 -25.90 6.53
CA VAL A 638 20.43 -25.12 6.67
C VAL A 638 20.25 -24.55 8.08
N PHE A 639 20.21 -25.36 9.14
CA PHE A 639 19.97 -24.84 10.50
C PHE A 639 21.20 -24.13 11.07
N ASP A 640 22.38 -24.77 11.05
CA ASP A 640 23.63 -24.18 11.56
C ASP A 640 23.96 -22.86 10.87
N LYS A 641 23.85 -22.84 9.55
CA LYS A 641 24.13 -21.64 8.74
C LYS A 641 23.18 -20.48 8.98
N HIS A 642 21.96 -20.74 9.46
CA HIS A 642 20.88 -19.74 9.43
C HIS A 642 20.13 -19.52 10.74
N TRP A 643 20.42 -20.24 11.83
CA TRP A 643 19.71 -20.04 13.10
C TRP A 643 19.95 -18.66 13.72
N GLN A 644 21.08 -18.02 13.41
CA GLN A 644 21.41 -16.65 13.86
C GLN A 644 20.70 -15.58 13.03
N ASP A 645 20.22 -15.91 11.83
CA ASP A 645 19.50 -14.96 10.96
C ASP A 645 17.99 -15.11 11.15
N GLU A 646 17.38 -14.21 11.92
CA GLU A 646 15.93 -14.16 12.15
C GLU A 646 15.10 -14.21 10.87
N LYS A 647 15.62 -13.73 9.72
CA LYS A 647 14.92 -13.77 8.43
C LYS A 647 14.68 -15.19 7.92
N TRP A 648 15.45 -16.16 8.41
CA TRP A 648 15.33 -17.57 8.08
C TRP A 648 14.48 -18.34 9.07
N HIS A 649 14.18 -17.80 10.24
CA HIS A 649 13.47 -18.53 11.30
C HIS A 649 12.15 -19.09 10.82
N GLU A 650 11.40 -18.35 10.01
CA GLU A 650 10.13 -18.85 9.47
C GLU A 650 10.32 -20.03 8.51
N VAL A 651 11.35 -19.98 7.65
CA VAL A 651 11.74 -21.11 6.80
C VAL A 651 12.13 -22.32 7.65
N LEU A 652 12.98 -22.13 8.67
CA LEU A 652 13.46 -23.19 9.56
C LEU A 652 12.32 -23.83 10.35
N ARG A 653 11.39 -23.03 10.87
CA ARG A 653 10.17 -23.53 11.53
C ARG A 653 9.28 -24.30 10.56
N LEU A 654 9.06 -23.80 9.35
CA LEU A 654 8.27 -24.51 8.33
C LEU A 654 8.92 -25.85 7.94
N VAL A 655 10.25 -25.91 7.84
CA VAL A 655 10.98 -27.18 7.64
C VAL A 655 10.68 -28.14 8.80
N ALA A 656 10.76 -27.68 10.05
CA ALA A 656 10.44 -28.50 11.23
C ALA A 656 8.99 -29.02 11.21
N GLY A 657 8.02 -28.19 10.81
CA GLY A 657 6.62 -28.59 10.67
C GLY A 657 6.33 -29.58 9.52
N MET A 658 7.22 -29.69 8.55
CA MET A 658 7.07 -30.54 7.37
C MET A 658 7.80 -31.91 7.46
N ILE A 659 8.68 -32.10 8.44
CA ILE A 659 9.45 -33.34 8.62
C ILE A 659 8.94 -34.19 9.80
N ASP A 660 9.44 -35.43 9.93
CA ASP A 660 9.01 -36.32 11.02
C ASP A 660 9.54 -35.81 12.37
N ALA A 661 8.73 -35.94 13.43
CA ALA A 661 9.04 -35.46 14.77
C ALA A 661 10.40 -35.95 15.29
N LYS A 662 10.82 -37.18 14.94
CA LYS A 662 12.13 -37.70 15.33
C LYS A 662 13.27 -36.80 14.83
N PHE A 663 13.23 -36.39 13.57
CA PHE A 663 14.26 -35.52 12.97
C PHE A 663 14.20 -34.11 13.58
N VAL A 664 13.02 -33.62 13.93
CA VAL A 664 12.90 -32.34 14.65
C VAL A 664 13.56 -32.41 16.03
N GLY A 665 13.46 -33.55 16.72
CA GLY A 665 14.16 -33.75 18.00
C GLY A 665 15.69 -33.66 17.89
N GLU A 666 16.26 -34.11 16.76
CA GLU A 666 17.69 -33.96 16.46
C GLU A 666 18.05 -32.48 16.20
N ILE A 667 17.22 -31.74 15.46
CA ILE A 667 17.39 -30.29 15.24
C ILE A 667 17.28 -29.51 16.55
N ILE A 668 16.29 -29.81 17.40
CA ILE A 668 16.11 -29.13 18.70
C ILE A 668 17.32 -29.40 19.59
N SER A 669 17.79 -30.66 19.64
CA SER A 669 18.98 -30.99 20.43
C SER A 669 20.20 -30.24 19.93
N TYR A 670 20.38 -30.14 18.61
CA TYR A 670 21.45 -29.34 18.00
C TYR A 670 21.39 -27.86 18.39
N LEU A 671 20.22 -27.23 18.28
CA LEU A 671 20.02 -25.82 18.62
C LEU A 671 20.29 -25.55 20.11
N MET A 672 19.89 -26.46 20.99
CA MET A 672 20.17 -26.35 22.43
C MET A 672 21.65 -26.51 22.78
N GLU A 673 22.43 -27.19 21.94
CA GLU A 673 23.88 -27.35 22.14
C GLU A 673 24.71 -26.14 21.68
N GLN A 674 24.10 -25.21 20.93
CA GLN A 674 24.78 -23.98 20.50
C GLN A 674 24.91 -22.98 21.64
N ASP A 675 26.04 -22.27 21.68
CA ASP A 675 26.18 -21.08 22.50
C ASP A 675 25.43 -19.92 21.83
N GLY A 676 24.29 -19.55 22.42
CA GLY A 676 23.40 -18.54 21.88
C GLY A 676 23.46 -17.21 22.60
N GLU A 677 24.27 -17.05 23.64
CA GLU A 677 24.20 -15.88 24.53
C GLU A 677 24.50 -14.57 23.78
N GLU A 678 25.52 -14.54 22.92
CA GLU A 678 25.84 -13.38 22.06
C GLU A 678 24.69 -13.02 21.11
N GLU A 679 23.90 -14.01 20.72
CA GLU A 679 22.73 -13.89 19.85
C GLU A 679 21.43 -13.92 20.66
N LYS A 680 21.45 -13.46 21.92
CA LYS A 680 20.27 -13.32 22.79
C LYS A 680 19.43 -14.59 22.96
N PHE A 681 20.05 -15.76 22.89
CA PHE A 681 19.42 -17.08 22.95
C PHE A 681 18.41 -17.36 21.81
N LEU A 682 18.62 -16.75 20.63
CA LEU A 682 17.79 -17.01 19.44
C LEU A 682 17.71 -18.51 19.09
N ASN A 683 18.77 -19.28 19.35
CA ASN A 683 18.78 -20.74 19.20
C ASN A 683 17.69 -21.44 20.05
N LEU A 684 17.54 -21.06 21.33
CA LEU A 684 16.57 -21.66 22.25
C LEU A 684 15.14 -21.22 21.92
N PHE A 685 14.94 -19.94 21.57
CA PHE A 685 13.64 -19.46 21.14
C PHE A 685 13.21 -20.09 19.80
N LEU A 686 14.14 -20.22 18.84
CA LEU A 686 13.90 -20.94 17.60
C LEU A 686 13.58 -22.42 17.86
N ALA A 687 14.30 -23.08 18.76
CA ALA A 687 14.03 -24.46 19.15
C ALA A 687 12.60 -24.62 19.73
N GLY A 688 12.17 -23.68 20.58
CA GLY A 688 10.80 -23.65 21.11
C GLY A 688 9.77 -23.49 19.99
N LYS A 689 10.01 -22.53 19.09
CA LYS A 689 9.16 -22.30 17.91
C LYS A 689 9.15 -23.48 16.94
N CYS A 690 10.25 -24.23 16.78
CA CYS A 690 10.29 -25.47 15.99
C CYS A 690 9.50 -26.59 16.66
N LEU A 691 9.59 -26.73 18.00
CA LEU A 691 8.81 -27.69 18.76
C LEU A 691 7.31 -27.40 18.68
N PHE A 692 6.94 -26.11 18.65
CA PHE A 692 5.56 -25.67 18.47
C PHE A 692 4.94 -26.23 17.17
N GLU A 693 5.71 -26.35 16.09
CA GLU A 693 5.25 -26.90 14.80
C GLU A 693 5.04 -28.43 14.82
N VAL A 694 5.54 -29.14 15.84
CA VAL A 694 5.47 -30.61 15.90
C VAL A 694 4.11 -31.09 16.41
N ARG A 695 3.39 -31.82 15.55
CA ARG A 695 2.06 -32.39 15.84
C ARG A 695 2.05 -33.48 16.92
N SER A 696 2.96 -34.45 16.83
CA SER A 696 3.03 -35.57 17.78
C SER A 696 4.33 -35.49 18.56
N ARG A 697 4.23 -34.97 19.78
CA ARG A 697 5.41 -34.74 20.64
C ARG A 697 5.83 -35.98 21.43
N GLN A 698 5.10 -37.09 21.32
CA GLN A 698 5.38 -38.32 22.08
C GLN A 698 6.78 -38.88 21.81
N SER A 699 7.29 -38.76 20.58
CA SER A 699 8.62 -39.25 20.19
C SER A 699 9.78 -38.33 20.57
N ILE A 700 9.49 -37.10 21.04
CA ILE A 700 10.50 -36.08 21.40
C ILE A 700 10.28 -35.51 22.81
N GLY A 701 9.48 -36.19 23.65
CA GLY A 701 9.09 -35.70 24.97
C GLY A 701 10.27 -35.34 25.88
N ASP A 702 11.32 -36.19 25.89
CA ASP A 702 12.52 -35.93 26.71
C ASP A 702 13.28 -34.68 26.24
N VAL A 703 13.39 -34.49 24.93
CA VAL A 703 14.03 -33.29 24.33
C VAL A 703 13.20 -32.05 24.65
N GLY A 704 11.88 -32.12 24.49
CA GLY A 704 10.96 -31.04 24.81
C GLY A 704 11.01 -30.63 26.28
N ASN A 705 11.10 -31.58 27.22
CA ASN A 705 11.20 -31.28 28.65
C ASN A 705 12.53 -30.60 29.01
N ARG A 706 13.64 -30.99 28.40
CA ARG A 706 14.92 -30.29 28.56
C ARG A 706 14.83 -28.86 28.05
N LEU A 707 14.27 -28.66 26.85
CA LEU A 707 14.06 -27.33 26.27
C LEU A 707 13.16 -26.44 27.15
N LEU A 708 12.08 -26.99 27.71
CA LEU A 708 11.21 -26.26 28.64
C LEU A 708 12.00 -25.75 29.84
N ASN A 709 12.90 -26.56 30.41
CA ASN A 709 13.71 -26.14 31.55
C ASN A 709 14.73 -25.06 31.18
N GLU A 710 15.39 -25.16 30.02
CA GLU A 710 16.29 -24.10 29.54
C GLU A 710 15.55 -22.77 29.37
N LEU A 711 14.36 -22.79 28.73
CA LEU A 711 13.55 -21.58 28.58
C LEU A 711 13.07 -21.03 29.94
N LYS A 712 12.73 -21.89 30.91
CA LYS A 712 12.39 -21.44 32.27
C LYS A 712 13.59 -20.81 32.98
N ASN A 713 14.81 -21.29 32.75
CA ASN A 713 16.00 -20.68 33.34
C ASN A 713 16.22 -19.27 32.78
N LEU A 714 15.89 -19.01 31.50
CA LEU A 714 15.99 -17.69 30.89
C LEU A 714 15.06 -16.63 31.50
N THR A 715 13.99 -17.00 32.21
CA THR A 715 13.18 -16.01 32.94
C THR A 715 13.94 -15.38 34.10
N GLY A 716 14.98 -16.06 34.59
CA GLY A 716 15.93 -15.54 35.58
C GLY A 716 17.23 -15.03 34.97
N TYR A 717 17.34 -14.90 33.64
CA TYR A 717 18.55 -14.43 32.98
C TYR A 717 18.93 -13.03 33.49
N ASP A 718 20.19 -12.81 33.81
CA ASP A 718 20.72 -11.51 34.18
C ASP A 718 22.16 -11.38 33.68
N LEU A 719 22.63 -10.16 33.49
CA LEU A 719 24.01 -9.91 33.11
C LEU A 719 24.88 -9.87 34.37
N ASP A 720 25.94 -10.66 34.42
CA ASP A 720 26.81 -10.92 35.60
C ASP A 720 27.53 -9.68 36.20
N TYR A 721 27.26 -8.46 35.71
CA TYR A 721 27.92 -7.23 36.16
C TYR A 721 26.89 -6.14 36.56
N SER A 722 26.75 -5.91 37.87
CA SER A 722 26.01 -4.77 38.40
C SER A 722 26.83 -3.48 38.25
N TYR A 723 26.66 -2.77 37.14
CA TYR A 723 27.19 -1.41 37.01
C TYR A 723 26.15 -0.42 37.56
N GLU A 724 26.45 0.23 38.67
CA GLU A 724 25.78 1.50 38.99
C GLU A 724 26.33 2.57 38.04
N PRO A 725 25.48 3.27 37.27
CA PRO A 725 25.93 4.28 36.32
C PRO A 725 26.50 5.51 37.06
N TYR A 726 27.72 5.92 36.71
CA TYR A 726 28.40 7.10 37.28
C TYR A 726 28.39 8.31 36.34
N ASP A 727 27.96 8.15 35.08
CA ASP A 727 27.88 9.20 34.06
C ASP A 727 26.76 8.95 33.02
N SER A 728 26.52 9.91 32.12
CA SER A 728 25.46 9.80 31.11
C SER A 728 25.69 8.71 30.06
N TYR A 729 26.96 8.35 29.80
CA TYR A 729 27.32 7.30 28.83
C TYR A 729 27.06 5.90 29.40
N SER A 730 27.41 5.67 30.67
CA SER A 730 27.10 4.45 31.42
C SER A 730 25.60 4.27 31.65
N GLN A 731 24.82 5.36 31.73
CA GLN A 731 23.36 5.30 31.79
C GLN A 731 22.74 4.71 30.51
N GLU A 732 23.25 5.08 29.33
CA GLU A 732 22.76 4.58 28.03
C GLU A 732 23.05 3.08 27.87
N ILE A 733 24.26 2.66 28.24
CA ILE A 733 24.66 1.24 28.24
C ILE A 733 23.80 0.43 29.22
N TYR A 734 23.59 0.96 30.43
CA TYR A 734 22.73 0.32 31.43
C TYR A 734 21.30 0.14 30.91
N GLN A 735 20.72 1.16 30.26
CA GLN A 735 19.38 1.08 29.68
C GLN A 735 19.30 0.05 28.54
N LYS A 736 20.31 -0.02 27.67
CA LYS A 736 20.41 -1.03 26.60
C LYS A 736 20.48 -2.45 27.18
N ASN A 737 21.30 -2.65 28.21
CA ASN A 737 21.43 -3.92 28.91
C ASN A 737 20.13 -4.33 29.62
N ALA A 738 19.48 -3.40 30.32
CA ALA A 738 18.19 -3.66 30.96
C ALA A 738 17.09 -3.99 29.94
N ALA A 739 17.09 -3.33 28.78
CA ALA A 739 16.17 -3.64 27.69
C ALA A 739 16.42 -5.03 27.10
N LEU A 740 17.69 -5.41 26.91
CA LEU A 740 18.09 -6.75 26.45
C LEU A 740 17.66 -7.84 27.43
N VAL A 741 17.96 -7.69 28.71
CA VAL A 741 17.57 -8.66 29.75
C VAL A 741 16.05 -8.83 29.78
N ARG A 742 15.31 -7.71 29.74
CA ARG A 742 13.85 -7.73 29.63
C ARG A 742 13.37 -8.44 28.37
N GLU A 743 13.99 -8.20 27.22
CA GLU A 743 13.65 -8.87 25.96
C GLU A 743 13.79 -10.40 26.09
N ILE A 744 14.92 -10.88 26.62
CA ILE A 744 15.18 -12.32 26.79
C ILE A 744 14.16 -12.96 27.74
N ARG A 745 13.93 -12.34 28.91
CA ARG A 745 12.99 -12.84 29.92
C ARG A 745 11.55 -12.90 29.40
N THR A 746 11.10 -11.85 28.72
CA THR A 746 9.73 -11.79 28.17
C THR A 746 9.55 -12.78 27.02
N GLN A 747 10.53 -12.91 26.11
CA GLN A 747 10.48 -13.92 25.04
C GLN A 747 10.45 -15.35 25.59
N ALA A 748 11.17 -15.64 26.68
CA ALA A 748 11.12 -16.94 27.33
C ALA A 748 9.69 -17.28 27.83
N VAL A 749 9.03 -16.34 28.50
CA VAL A 749 7.64 -16.52 28.97
C VAL A 749 6.69 -16.74 27.79
N GLU A 750 6.82 -15.93 26.73
CA GLU A 750 5.99 -16.03 25.52
C GLU A 750 6.14 -17.39 24.83
N VAL A 751 7.38 -17.83 24.58
CA VAL A 751 7.66 -19.11 23.92
C VAL A 751 7.16 -20.28 24.77
N VAL A 752 7.31 -20.22 26.09
CA VAL A 752 6.76 -21.25 26.99
C VAL A 752 5.24 -21.28 26.93
N ALA A 753 4.58 -20.13 27.03
CA ALA A 753 3.12 -20.02 26.97
C ALA A 753 2.55 -20.53 25.65
N ALA A 754 3.18 -20.17 24.52
CA ALA A 754 2.74 -20.57 23.19
C ALA A 754 3.00 -22.06 22.93
N THR A 755 4.19 -22.54 23.28
CA THR A 755 4.62 -23.90 22.93
C THR A 755 3.92 -24.95 23.76
N TRP A 756 3.74 -24.74 25.07
CA TRP A 756 3.10 -25.69 25.99
C TRP A 756 1.67 -25.28 26.39
N ARG A 757 0.95 -24.58 25.51
CA ARG A 757 -0.39 -24.07 25.80
C ARG A 757 -1.38 -25.13 26.30
N ASP A 758 -1.35 -26.32 25.72
CA ASP A 758 -2.27 -27.42 26.05
C ASP A 758 -1.83 -28.24 27.29
N ASP A 759 -0.65 -27.94 27.85
CA ASP A 759 -0.21 -28.59 29.08
C ASP A 759 -0.90 -27.93 30.29
N SER A 760 -1.61 -28.76 31.05
CA SER A 760 -2.29 -28.39 32.31
C SER A 760 -1.38 -27.67 33.32
N LEU A 761 -0.07 -27.90 33.27
CA LEU A 761 0.90 -27.28 34.18
C LEU A 761 1.34 -25.87 33.72
N THR A 762 1.14 -25.51 32.45
CA THR A 762 1.58 -24.21 31.90
C THR A 762 0.84 -23.05 32.53
N TYR A 763 -0.48 -23.12 32.65
CA TYR A 763 -1.27 -22.11 33.36
C TYR A 763 -0.81 -21.95 34.81
N THR A 764 -0.53 -23.08 35.49
CA THR A 764 -0.02 -23.06 36.87
C THR A 764 1.34 -22.35 36.96
N CYS A 765 2.23 -22.60 36.00
CA CYS A 765 3.52 -21.95 35.89
C CYS A 765 3.39 -20.43 35.65
N LEU A 766 2.60 -20.03 34.67
CA LEU A 766 2.33 -18.60 34.37
C LEU A 766 1.72 -17.89 35.57
N LYS A 767 0.77 -18.52 36.25
CA LYS A 767 0.17 -17.98 37.47
C LYS A 767 1.20 -17.83 38.59
N GLN A 768 2.11 -18.79 38.75
CA GLN A 768 3.18 -18.69 39.74
C GLN A 768 4.13 -17.53 39.42
N TRP A 769 4.53 -17.36 38.15
CA TRP A 769 5.33 -16.23 37.70
C TRP A 769 4.64 -14.90 37.98
N LEU A 770 3.39 -14.74 37.55
CA LEU A 770 2.59 -13.53 37.83
C LEU A 770 2.50 -13.20 39.33
N MET A 771 2.43 -14.22 40.18
CA MET A 771 2.21 -14.02 41.61
C MET A 771 3.48 -13.74 42.40
N SER A 772 4.59 -14.36 42.02
CA SER A 772 5.76 -14.51 42.90
C SER A 772 7.11 -14.27 42.23
N ASP A 773 7.17 -14.04 40.91
CA ASP A 773 8.46 -13.76 40.26
C ASP A 773 8.99 -12.40 40.71
N GLU A 774 10.28 -12.32 40.99
CA GLU A 774 10.93 -11.09 41.44
C GLU A 774 10.99 -10.05 40.29
N ASN A 775 11.09 -10.53 39.06
CA ASN A 775 11.24 -9.69 37.87
C ASN A 775 9.88 -9.21 37.37
N TRP A 776 9.67 -7.90 37.40
CA TRP A 776 8.39 -7.28 37.02
C TRP A 776 8.03 -7.51 35.56
N ASP A 777 9.02 -7.64 34.67
CA ASP A 777 8.83 -7.91 33.25
C ASP A 777 8.35 -9.34 32.99
N VAL A 778 8.83 -10.32 33.77
CA VAL A 778 8.29 -11.70 33.76
C VAL A 778 6.85 -11.71 34.25
N ARG A 779 6.55 -11.00 35.35
CA ARG A 779 5.16 -10.87 35.85
C ARG A 779 4.26 -10.21 34.81
N LEU A 780 4.70 -9.11 34.21
CA LEU A 780 3.97 -8.38 33.18
C LEU A 780 3.65 -9.28 31.98
N GLU A 781 4.64 -10.03 31.49
CA GLU A 781 4.43 -10.89 30.33
C GLU A 781 3.55 -12.10 30.68
N ALA A 782 3.73 -12.70 31.85
CA ALA A 782 2.85 -13.74 32.34
C ALA A 782 1.39 -13.25 32.44
N LEU A 783 1.17 -12.00 32.87
CA LEU A 783 -0.15 -11.38 32.88
C LEU A 783 -0.75 -11.32 31.48
N ARG A 784 0.01 -10.84 30.48
CA ARG A 784 -0.43 -10.75 29.08
C ARG A 784 -0.75 -12.10 28.47
N GLN A 785 0.09 -13.11 28.75
CA GLN A 785 -0.11 -14.47 28.27
C GLN A 785 -1.36 -15.12 28.90
N ILE A 786 -1.59 -14.94 30.20
CA ILE A 786 -2.81 -15.43 30.87
C ILE A 786 -4.05 -14.70 30.32
N ALA A 787 -3.98 -13.38 30.23
CA ALA A 787 -5.09 -12.54 29.78
C ALA A 787 -5.45 -12.79 28.31
N SER A 788 -4.52 -13.24 27.46
CA SER A 788 -4.80 -13.56 26.05
C SER A 788 -5.14 -15.04 25.81
N GLY A 789 -4.41 -15.94 26.46
CA GLY A 789 -4.43 -17.38 26.18
C GLY A 789 -5.41 -18.20 27.01
N TRP A 790 -5.74 -17.74 28.22
CA TRP A 790 -6.50 -18.49 29.23
C TRP A 790 -7.76 -17.79 29.72
N LYS A 791 -8.30 -16.78 29.00
CA LYS A 791 -9.47 -15.96 29.40
C LYS A 791 -10.65 -16.71 30.04
N HIS A 792 -10.85 -17.99 29.71
CA HIS A 792 -11.94 -18.83 30.21
C HIS A 792 -11.65 -19.53 31.55
N GLU A 793 -10.42 -19.48 32.06
CA GLU A 793 -10.07 -20.04 33.37
C GLU A 793 -10.76 -19.28 34.50
N LEU A 794 -11.32 -20.02 35.45
CA LEU A 794 -12.07 -19.45 36.56
C LEU A 794 -11.15 -18.64 37.49
N GLY A 795 -11.59 -17.42 37.82
CA GLY A 795 -10.90 -16.55 38.79
C GLY A 795 -9.81 -15.65 38.21
N ILE A 796 -9.65 -15.55 36.88
CA ILE A 796 -8.71 -14.60 36.26
C ILE A 796 -9.02 -13.15 36.64
N LEU A 797 -10.29 -12.75 36.62
CA LEU A 797 -10.66 -11.37 36.96
C LEU A 797 -10.16 -11.00 38.37
N GLU A 798 -10.28 -11.92 39.32
CA GLU A 798 -9.85 -11.71 40.70
C GLU A 798 -8.32 -11.70 40.82
N LEU A 799 -7.64 -12.52 40.02
CA LEU A 799 -6.18 -12.48 39.89
C LEU A 799 -5.70 -11.13 39.33
N LEU A 800 -6.34 -10.61 38.28
CA LEU A 800 -6.01 -9.31 37.70
C LEU A 800 -6.30 -8.17 38.69
N LYS A 801 -7.47 -8.16 39.33
CA LYS A 801 -7.79 -7.18 40.39
C LYS A 801 -6.75 -7.21 41.50
N GLN A 802 -6.32 -8.40 41.92
CA GLN A 802 -5.26 -8.54 42.91
C GLN A 802 -3.94 -7.92 42.42
N ARG A 803 -3.55 -8.09 41.15
CA ARG A 803 -2.34 -7.47 40.60
C ARG A 803 -2.44 -5.95 40.48
N VAL A 804 -3.59 -5.40 40.11
CA VAL A 804 -3.81 -3.94 40.19
C VAL A 804 -3.58 -3.45 41.63
N VAL A 805 -4.03 -4.19 42.65
CA VAL A 805 -3.92 -3.74 44.06
C VAL A 805 -2.52 -3.93 44.67
N SER A 806 -1.85 -5.03 44.35
CA SER A 806 -0.72 -5.53 45.15
C SER A 806 0.61 -5.61 44.41
N ASP A 807 0.66 -5.35 43.10
CA ASP A 807 1.94 -5.37 42.39
C ASP A 807 2.73 -4.08 42.67
N GLU A 808 3.99 -4.27 43.07
CA GLU A 808 4.91 -3.17 43.37
C GLU A 808 5.23 -2.34 42.13
N ASN A 809 5.25 -2.97 40.95
CA ASN A 809 5.61 -2.32 39.71
C ASN A 809 4.37 -1.72 39.01
N TRP A 810 4.48 -0.43 38.68
CA TRP A 810 3.40 0.34 38.07
C TRP A 810 3.04 -0.14 36.65
N ASP A 811 3.98 -0.68 35.88
CA ASP A 811 3.71 -1.22 34.54
C ASP A 811 2.78 -2.45 34.61
N VAL A 812 3.01 -3.32 35.60
CA VAL A 812 2.15 -4.49 35.83
C VAL A 812 0.75 -4.07 36.26
N ARG A 813 0.64 -3.08 37.17
CA ARG A 813 -0.66 -2.53 37.58
C ARG A 813 -1.42 -1.91 36.40
N ARG A 814 -0.74 -1.10 35.59
CA ARG A 814 -1.30 -0.45 34.40
C ARG A 814 -1.80 -1.47 33.39
N GLU A 815 -1.00 -2.49 33.08
CA GLU A 815 -1.39 -3.55 32.15
C GLU A 815 -2.57 -4.36 32.71
N ALA A 816 -2.55 -4.73 33.99
CA ALA A 816 -3.67 -5.40 34.64
C ALA A 816 -4.97 -4.60 34.48
N LEU A 817 -4.91 -3.28 34.68
CA LEU A 817 -6.06 -2.39 34.51
C LEU A 817 -6.58 -2.41 33.07
N ARG A 818 -5.69 -2.31 32.08
CA ARG A 818 -6.04 -2.36 30.65
C ARG A 818 -6.65 -3.70 30.24
N GLN A 819 -6.13 -4.81 30.76
CA GLN A 819 -6.69 -6.14 30.50
C GLN A 819 -8.09 -6.30 31.12
N ILE A 820 -8.31 -5.75 32.33
CA ILE A 820 -9.62 -5.74 32.95
C ILE A 820 -10.63 -4.94 32.12
N THR A 821 -10.29 -3.74 31.66
CA THR A 821 -11.24 -2.89 30.93
C THR A 821 -11.54 -3.40 29.52
N SER A 822 -10.59 -4.05 28.87
CA SER A 822 -10.82 -4.68 27.56
C SER A 822 -11.62 -5.99 27.65
N GLY A 823 -11.41 -6.83 28.68
CA GLY A 823 -12.04 -8.14 28.79
C GLY A 823 -13.32 -8.19 29.64
N TRP A 824 -13.45 -7.30 30.61
CA TRP A 824 -14.48 -7.39 31.67
C TRP A 824 -15.17 -6.05 31.94
N LYS A 825 -15.25 -5.16 30.94
CA LYS A 825 -15.90 -3.84 31.04
C LYS A 825 -17.30 -3.89 31.69
N HIS A 826 -18.07 -4.94 31.42
CA HIS A 826 -19.46 -5.07 31.86
C HIS A 826 -19.60 -5.72 33.26
N GLU A 827 -18.50 -6.15 33.88
CA GLU A 827 -18.55 -6.75 35.21
C GLU A 827 -18.85 -5.70 36.30
N PRO A 828 -19.71 -6.01 37.28
CA PRO A 828 -20.01 -5.10 38.38
C PRO A 828 -18.76 -4.68 39.16
N GLY A 829 -18.64 -3.38 39.43
CA GLY A 829 -17.59 -2.82 40.28
C GLY A 829 -16.29 -2.43 39.55
N ILE A 830 -16.15 -2.69 38.24
CA ILE A 830 -14.96 -2.25 37.48
C ILE A 830 -14.84 -0.73 37.41
N LEU A 831 -15.96 -0.02 37.22
CA LEU A 831 -15.95 1.44 37.23
C LEU A 831 -15.48 2.00 38.58
N GLU A 832 -15.96 1.44 39.69
CA GLU A 832 -15.54 1.88 41.03
C GLU A 832 -14.06 1.59 41.30
N LEU A 833 -13.55 0.46 40.78
CA LEU A 833 -12.12 0.16 40.79
C LEU A 833 -11.34 1.22 40.01
N LEU A 834 -11.74 1.56 38.77
CA LEU A 834 -11.08 2.60 37.97
C LEU A 834 -11.09 3.97 38.66
N LYS A 835 -12.25 4.37 39.23
CA LYS A 835 -12.39 5.64 39.98
C LYS A 835 -11.41 5.68 41.15
N GLN A 836 -11.28 4.57 41.88
CA GLN A 836 -10.33 4.46 42.98
C GLN A 836 -8.90 4.66 42.48
N TRP A 837 -8.49 4.01 41.39
CA TRP A 837 -7.11 4.08 40.88
C TRP A 837 -6.75 5.43 40.28
N LEU A 838 -7.69 6.07 39.58
CA LEU A 838 -7.53 7.44 39.12
C LEU A 838 -7.22 8.43 40.27
N VAL A 839 -7.64 8.11 41.50
CA VAL A 839 -7.43 8.97 42.67
C VAL A 839 -6.26 8.54 43.54
N SER A 840 -6.04 7.23 43.70
CA SER A 840 -5.19 6.69 44.75
C SER A 840 -3.88 6.05 44.29
N ASP A 841 -3.68 5.78 42.99
CA ASP A 841 -2.38 5.24 42.55
C ASP A 841 -1.28 6.30 42.71
N GLU A 842 -0.15 5.90 43.30
CA GLU A 842 1.02 6.76 43.46
C GLU A 842 1.64 7.13 42.10
N ASN A 843 1.58 6.22 41.13
CA ASN A 843 2.14 6.41 39.81
C ASN A 843 1.15 7.11 38.87
N TRP A 844 1.59 8.22 38.29
CA TRP A 844 0.78 9.04 37.40
C TRP A 844 0.33 8.31 36.12
N ASP A 845 1.08 7.33 35.62
CA ASP A 845 0.75 6.63 34.38
C ASP A 845 -0.39 5.63 34.60
N VAL A 846 -0.48 5.02 35.78
CA VAL A 846 -1.65 4.21 36.17
C VAL A 846 -2.89 5.09 36.30
N ARG A 847 -2.76 6.28 36.92
CA ARG A 847 -3.86 7.25 37.00
C ARG A 847 -4.29 7.71 35.61
N LEU A 848 -3.34 8.01 34.72
CA LEU A 848 -3.60 8.43 33.35
C LEU A 848 -4.34 7.34 32.56
N GLU A 849 -3.90 6.08 32.65
CA GLU A 849 -4.59 4.95 32.03
C GLU A 849 -6.02 4.83 32.57
N ALA A 850 -6.21 4.88 33.89
CA ALA A 850 -7.54 4.86 34.50
C ALA A 850 -8.44 5.99 33.96
N LEU A 851 -7.90 7.21 33.81
CA LEU A 851 -8.60 8.36 33.24
C LEU A 851 -9.09 8.08 31.82
N ARG A 852 -8.20 7.60 30.95
CA ARG A 852 -8.52 7.28 29.54
C ARG A 852 -9.57 6.18 29.42
N GLN A 853 -9.46 5.14 30.24
CA GLN A 853 -10.42 4.04 30.26
C GLN A 853 -11.80 4.52 30.75
N ILE A 854 -11.86 5.37 31.78
CA ILE A 854 -13.11 5.96 32.27
C ILE A 854 -13.76 6.85 31.19
N ALA A 855 -12.98 7.77 30.61
CA ALA A 855 -13.49 8.78 29.67
C ALA A 855 -14.04 8.15 28.38
N SER A 856 -13.37 7.11 27.87
CA SER A 856 -13.84 6.36 26.69
C SER A 856 -14.95 5.36 27.01
N GLY A 857 -14.90 4.74 28.19
CA GLY A 857 -15.75 3.58 28.50
C GLY A 857 -17.07 3.91 29.19
N TRP A 858 -17.13 4.97 29.99
CA TRP A 858 -18.22 5.28 30.92
C TRP A 858 -18.58 6.77 30.92
N LYS A 859 -18.45 7.43 29.77
CA LYS A 859 -18.73 8.85 29.59
C LYS A 859 -20.11 9.29 30.15
N ASP A 860 -21.12 8.45 29.96
CA ASP A 860 -22.51 8.76 30.33
C ASP A 860 -22.85 8.42 31.80
N GLU A 861 -21.91 7.84 32.55
CA GLU A 861 -22.14 7.47 33.95
C GLU A 861 -22.17 8.69 34.88
N PRO A 862 -23.10 8.75 35.85
CA PRO A 862 -23.18 9.85 36.79
C PRO A 862 -21.88 10.06 37.59
N GLY A 863 -21.43 11.31 37.66
CA GLY A 863 -20.27 11.73 38.46
C GLY A 863 -18.92 11.62 37.77
N ILE A 864 -18.83 11.07 36.54
CA ILE A 864 -17.57 10.99 35.79
C ILE A 864 -17.05 12.38 35.41
N LEU A 865 -17.93 13.26 34.94
CA LEU A 865 -17.54 14.64 34.64
C LEU A 865 -16.95 15.35 35.86
N GLU A 866 -17.56 15.17 37.03
CA GLU A 866 -17.08 15.79 38.27
C GLU A 866 -15.73 15.24 38.69
N LEU A 867 -15.52 13.93 38.52
CA LEU A 867 -14.22 13.29 38.75
C LEU A 867 -13.14 13.84 37.82
N LEU A 868 -13.42 13.99 36.52
CA LEU A 868 -12.49 14.57 35.56
C LEU A 868 -12.20 16.05 35.88
N LYS A 869 -13.23 16.83 36.23
CA LYS A 869 -13.07 18.23 36.69
C LYS A 869 -12.11 18.30 37.88
N GLN A 870 -12.25 17.39 38.84
CA GLN A 870 -11.32 17.31 39.97
C GLN A 870 -9.91 16.99 39.51
N ARG A 871 -9.70 16.07 38.56
CA ARG A 871 -8.37 15.75 38.03
C ARG A 871 -7.72 16.92 37.30
N VAL A 872 -8.48 17.68 36.50
CA VAL A 872 -8.00 18.93 35.86
C VAL A 872 -7.43 19.92 36.89
N VAL A 873 -8.00 19.99 38.09
CA VAL A 873 -7.62 20.98 39.09
C VAL A 873 -6.56 20.47 40.07
N SER A 874 -6.64 19.20 40.46
CA SER A 874 -5.98 18.68 41.66
C SER A 874 -4.97 17.57 41.43
N ASP A 875 -4.84 17.01 40.22
CA ASP A 875 -3.83 15.98 40.00
C ASP A 875 -2.42 16.61 40.05
N GLU A 876 -1.52 16.00 40.81
CA GLU A 876 -0.15 16.48 40.96
C GLU A 876 0.62 16.44 39.63
N ASN A 877 0.32 15.46 38.79
CA ASN A 877 1.03 15.28 37.52
C ASN A 877 0.36 16.06 36.39
N TRP A 878 1.14 16.90 35.72
CA TRP A 878 0.67 17.76 34.64
C TRP A 878 0.10 16.96 33.45
N ASN A 879 0.59 15.75 33.18
CA ASN A 879 0.14 14.95 32.05
C ASN A 879 -1.28 14.40 32.29
N VAL A 880 -1.59 14.02 33.52
CA VAL A 880 -2.96 13.63 33.92
C VAL A 880 -3.91 14.83 33.81
N ARG A 881 -3.49 16.02 34.27
CA ARG A 881 -4.28 17.25 34.13
C ARG A 881 -4.54 17.60 32.67
N ARG A 882 -3.50 17.53 31.83
CA ARG A 882 -3.55 17.80 30.39
C ARG A 882 -4.54 16.85 29.69
N GLU A 883 -4.40 15.55 29.91
CA GLU A 883 -5.33 14.56 29.34
C GLU A 883 -6.76 14.81 29.82
N ALA A 884 -6.96 15.12 31.11
CA ALA A 884 -8.28 15.45 31.64
C ALA A 884 -8.91 16.67 30.93
N VAL A 885 -8.12 17.71 30.63
CA VAL A 885 -8.58 18.87 29.85
C VAL A 885 -9.05 18.44 28.46
N GLN A 886 -8.25 17.63 27.76
CA GLN A 886 -8.57 17.14 26.42
C GLN A 886 -9.84 16.28 26.40
N GLN A 887 -9.97 15.35 27.36
CA GLN A 887 -11.14 14.46 27.47
C GLN A 887 -12.43 15.25 27.81
N ILE A 888 -12.36 16.23 28.70
CA ILE A 888 -13.52 17.06 29.03
C ILE A 888 -13.92 17.95 27.84
N ALA A 889 -12.97 18.57 27.16
CA ALA A 889 -13.25 19.45 26.02
C ALA A 889 -13.90 18.72 24.84
N SER A 890 -13.43 17.50 24.54
CA SER A 890 -13.99 16.67 23.48
C SER A 890 -15.31 16.00 23.88
N GLY A 891 -15.42 15.52 25.12
CA GLY A 891 -16.55 14.74 25.58
C GLY A 891 -17.74 15.58 26.09
N TRP A 892 -17.49 16.70 26.77
CA TRP A 892 -18.49 17.42 27.55
C TRP A 892 -18.50 18.92 27.24
N LYS A 893 -18.19 19.32 26.00
CA LYS A 893 -18.15 20.74 25.60
C LYS A 893 -19.42 21.55 25.91
N ASP A 894 -20.58 20.89 25.85
CA ASP A 894 -21.89 21.53 26.04
C ASP A 894 -22.30 21.62 27.52
N GLU A 895 -21.51 21.05 28.43
CA GLU A 895 -21.80 21.06 29.86
C GLU A 895 -21.49 22.43 30.52
N PRO A 896 -22.36 22.91 31.43
CA PRO A 896 -22.13 24.18 32.11
C PRO A 896 -20.81 24.22 32.89
N GLY A 897 -20.07 25.32 32.71
CA GLY A 897 -18.86 25.62 33.47
C GLY A 897 -17.56 25.00 32.92
N ILE A 898 -17.60 24.21 31.85
CA ILE A 898 -16.36 23.66 31.24
C ILE A 898 -15.48 24.76 30.68
N LEU A 899 -16.06 25.66 29.88
CA LEU A 899 -15.31 26.79 29.34
C LEU A 899 -14.65 27.64 30.43
N GLU A 900 -15.34 27.85 31.56
CA GLU A 900 -14.82 28.62 32.68
C GLU A 900 -13.68 27.89 33.40
N LEU A 901 -13.78 26.57 33.56
CA LEU A 901 -12.71 25.73 34.08
C LEU A 901 -11.46 25.79 33.21
N LEU A 902 -11.61 25.68 31.89
CA LEU A 902 -10.49 25.74 30.95
C LEU A 902 -9.85 27.14 30.96
N LYS A 903 -10.65 28.22 30.97
CA LYS A 903 -10.14 29.59 31.12
C LYS A 903 -9.31 29.76 32.39
N GLN A 904 -9.76 29.19 33.50
CA GLN A 904 -9.00 29.19 34.73
C GLN A 904 -7.67 28.44 34.57
N ARG A 905 -7.65 27.28 33.91
CA ARG A 905 -6.41 26.53 33.66
C ARG A 905 -5.41 27.28 32.79
N VAL A 906 -5.86 27.97 31.75
CA VAL A 906 -4.98 28.82 30.92
C VAL A 906 -4.28 29.91 31.75
N VAL A 907 -4.90 30.43 32.80
CA VAL A 907 -4.31 31.51 33.62
C VAL A 907 -3.53 30.99 34.83
N SER A 908 -3.96 29.87 35.42
CA SER A 908 -3.52 29.45 36.75
C SER A 908 -2.75 28.13 36.81
N ASP A 909 -2.68 27.35 35.73
CA ASP A 909 -1.90 26.11 35.76
C ASP A 909 -0.40 26.39 35.73
N GLU A 910 0.32 25.77 36.66
CA GLU A 910 1.77 25.93 36.79
C GLU A 910 2.53 25.41 35.57
N ASN A 911 2.00 24.35 34.92
CA ASN A 911 2.64 23.73 33.78
C ASN A 911 2.15 24.33 32.46
N TRP A 912 3.10 24.79 31.64
CA TRP A 912 2.81 25.45 30.37
C TRP A 912 2.10 24.54 29.35
N ASP A 913 2.31 23.22 29.39
CA ASP A 913 1.67 22.28 28.46
C ASP A 913 0.18 22.10 28.77
N VAL A 914 -0.20 22.17 30.05
CA VAL A 914 -1.62 22.18 30.45
C VAL A 914 -2.29 23.48 30.02
N ARG A 915 -1.61 24.63 30.19
CA ARG A 915 -2.11 25.94 29.72
C ARG A 915 -2.30 25.94 28.20
N LEU A 916 -1.30 25.43 27.48
CA LEU A 916 -1.30 25.30 26.03
C LEU A 916 -2.46 24.42 25.54
N GLU A 917 -2.64 23.23 26.13
CA GLU A 917 -3.73 22.32 25.78
C GLU A 917 -5.10 22.97 26.04
N ALA A 918 -5.29 23.57 27.22
CA ALA A 918 -6.53 24.28 27.53
C ALA A 918 -6.81 25.41 26.53
N LEU A 919 -5.80 26.16 26.12
CA LEU A 919 -5.92 27.22 25.13
C LEU A 919 -6.30 26.69 23.75
N ARG A 920 -5.66 25.61 23.30
CA ARG A 920 -6.00 24.93 22.03
C ARG A 920 -7.45 24.47 22.04
N GLN A 921 -7.88 23.80 23.11
CA GLN A 921 -9.26 23.34 23.25
C GLN A 921 -10.26 24.51 23.24
N ILE A 922 -9.97 25.62 23.93
CA ILE A 922 -10.80 26.84 23.89
C ILE A 922 -10.89 27.39 22.46
N ALA A 923 -9.75 27.57 21.79
CA ALA A 923 -9.68 28.19 20.48
C ALA A 923 -10.37 27.38 19.39
N THR A 924 -10.38 26.05 19.53
CA THR A 924 -10.96 25.14 18.54
C THR A 924 -12.45 24.86 18.79
N VAL A 925 -12.84 24.55 20.03
CA VAL A 925 -14.20 24.13 20.37
C VAL A 925 -15.14 25.32 20.60
N TRP A 926 -14.65 26.42 21.16
CA TRP A 926 -15.44 27.61 21.51
C TRP A 926 -15.08 28.85 20.69
N LYS A 927 -14.64 28.68 19.44
CA LYS A 927 -14.22 29.79 18.57
C LYS A 927 -15.28 30.89 18.37
N ASP A 928 -16.55 30.50 18.40
CA ASP A 928 -17.69 31.39 18.15
C ASP A 928 -18.20 32.07 19.44
N GLU A 929 -17.64 31.73 20.60
CA GLU A 929 -18.05 32.31 21.88
C GLU A 929 -17.57 33.77 22.02
N PRO A 930 -18.46 34.70 22.42
CA PRO A 930 -18.09 36.09 22.61
C PRO A 930 -16.95 36.25 23.61
N ARG A 931 -16.02 37.16 23.30
CA ARG A 931 -14.84 37.51 24.13
C ARG A 931 -13.71 36.48 24.16
N ILE A 932 -13.82 35.32 23.51
CA ILE A 932 -12.67 34.39 23.41
C ILE A 932 -11.49 35.05 22.70
N LEU A 933 -11.74 35.75 21.59
CA LEU A 933 -10.71 36.51 20.91
C LEU A 933 -10.03 37.55 21.80
N GLU A 934 -10.81 38.27 22.62
CA GLU A 934 -10.26 39.26 23.57
C GLU A 934 -9.42 38.60 24.67
N LEU A 935 -9.79 37.39 25.12
CA LEU A 935 -8.98 36.62 26.06
C LEU A 935 -7.69 36.10 25.41
N LEU A 936 -7.75 35.58 24.18
CA LEU A 936 -6.55 35.16 23.45
C LEU A 936 -5.58 36.34 23.27
N LYS A 937 -6.07 37.52 22.90
CA LYS A 937 -5.26 38.75 22.80
C LYS A 937 -4.56 39.10 24.12
N GLN A 938 -5.24 38.90 25.26
CA GLN A 938 -4.65 39.13 26.59
C GLN A 938 -3.59 38.06 26.91
N TRP A 939 -3.89 36.79 26.65
CA TRP A 939 -3.01 35.67 26.96
C TRP A 939 -1.70 35.69 26.19
N VAL A 940 -1.71 36.20 24.95
CA VAL A 940 -0.45 36.37 24.20
C VAL A 940 0.49 37.33 24.92
N VAL A 941 -0.03 38.36 25.57
CA VAL A 941 0.82 39.35 26.24
C VAL A 941 1.20 38.91 27.66
N SER A 942 0.38 38.06 28.29
CA SER A 942 0.57 37.71 29.71
C SER A 942 1.34 36.42 29.97
N ASP A 943 1.40 35.47 29.03
CA ASP A 943 2.10 34.19 29.29
C ASP A 943 3.61 34.33 29.15
N GLU A 944 4.34 33.94 30.20
CA GLU A 944 5.79 33.95 30.24
C GLU A 944 6.41 32.96 29.24
N ASN A 945 5.70 31.86 28.94
CA ASN A 945 6.18 30.81 28.07
C ASN A 945 5.92 31.15 26.59
N TRP A 946 7.01 31.17 25.81
CA TRP A 946 6.98 31.54 24.40
C TRP A 946 6.23 30.52 23.52
N ASP A 947 6.17 29.24 23.88
CA ASP A 947 5.40 28.22 23.14
C ASP A 947 3.90 28.48 23.23
N VAL A 948 3.42 28.90 24.41
CA VAL A 948 2.02 29.29 24.60
C VAL A 948 1.71 30.51 23.75
N ARG A 949 2.53 31.58 23.83
CA ARG A 949 2.35 32.80 23.02
C ARG A 949 2.33 32.50 21.52
N ARG A 950 3.29 31.71 21.04
CA ARG A 950 3.39 31.28 19.65
C ARG A 950 2.15 30.51 19.18
N GLU A 951 1.63 29.60 20.01
CA GLU A 951 0.40 28.89 19.66
C GLU A 951 -0.78 29.86 19.56
N VAL A 952 -0.88 30.84 20.46
CA VAL A 952 -1.97 31.82 20.38
C VAL A 952 -1.89 32.66 19.10
N VAL A 953 -0.68 33.08 18.69
CA VAL A 953 -0.45 33.75 17.40
C VAL A 953 -1.05 32.92 16.26
N ARG A 954 -0.71 31.63 16.24
CA ARG A 954 -1.19 30.70 15.21
C ARG A 954 -2.71 30.58 15.24
N GLN A 955 -3.31 30.39 16.40
CA GLN A 955 -4.77 30.27 16.55
C GLN A 955 -5.50 31.55 16.13
N ILE A 956 -5.04 32.72 16.59
CA ILE A 956 -5.59 34.03 16.19
C ILE A 956 -5.49 34.22 14.68
N ALA A 957 -4.33 33.93 14.10
CA ALA A 957 -4.08 34.16 12.67
C ALA A 957 -4.85 33.21 11.75
N THR A 958 -5.15 32.00 12.22
CA THR A 958 -5.85 30.98 11.43
C THR A 958 -7.36 31.08 11.56
N VAL A 959 -7.88 31.23 12.79
CA VAL A 959 -9.31 31.18 13.09
C VAL A 959 -9.97 32.56 12.95
N TRP A 960 -9.30 33.65 13.37
CA TRP A 960 -9.85 35.01 13.40
C TRP A 960 -9.18 35.96 12.39
N LYS A 961 -8.71 35.44 11.25
CA LYS A 961 -8.00 36.23 10.24
C LYS A 961 -8.76 37.45 9.70
N ASP A 962 -10.09 37.37 9.69
CA ASP A 962 -10.98 38.40 9.13
C ASP A 962 -11.43 39.43 10.18
N GLU A 963 -11.06 39.24 11.45
CA GLU A 963 -11.45 40.13 12.54
C GLU A 963 -10.67 41.46 12.50
N PRO A 964 -11.35 42.61 12.69
CA PRO A 964 -10.71 43.92 12.69
C PRO A 964 -9.61 44.04 13.75
N GLY A 965 -8.44 44.55 13.34
CA GLY A 965 -7.33 44.85 14.24
C GLY A 965 -6.36 43.70 14.52
N ILE A 966 -6.64 42.46 14.07
CA ILE A 966 -5.70 41.34 14.23
C ILE A 966 -4.38 41.59 13.50
N LEU A 967 -4.44 42.10 12.27
CA LEU A 967 -3.23 42.42 11.54
C LEU A 967 -2.37 43.49 12.24
N GLU A 968 -3.00 44.49 12.85
CA GLU A 968 -2.28 45.54 13.59
C GLU A 968 -1.66 45.00 14.89
N LEU A 969 -2.33 44.06 15.54
CA LEU A 969 -1.77 43.35 16.69
C LEU A 969 -0.54 42.51 16.30
N LEU A 970 -0.65 41.74 15.20
CA LEU A 970 0.47 40.93 14.71
C LEU A 970 1.67 41.81 14.27
N LYS A 971 1.42 42.97 13.65
CA LYS A 971 2.48 43.94 13.34
C LYS A 971 3.23 44.39 14.59
N GLN A 972 2.52 44.70 15.67
CA GLN A 972 3.16 45.06 16.95
C GLN A 972 4.01 43.92 17.51
N TRP A 973 3.58 42.66 17.38
CA TRP A 973 4.35 41.53 17.93
C TRP A 973 5.60 41.19 17.14
N VAL A 974 5.56 41.31 15.80
CA VAL A 974 6.78 41.23 14.99
C VAL A 974 7.78 42.30 15.39
N GLU A 975 7.31 43.45 15.89
CA GLU A 975 8.17 44.54 16.32
C GLU A 975 8.71 44.38 17.75
N PHE A 976 7.90 43.89 18.68
CA PHE A 976 8.17 44.02 20.11
C PHE A 976 8.22 42.72 20.92
N ASP A 977 7.92 41.53 20.38
CA ASP A 977 8.10 40.29 21.16
C ASP A 977 9.59 39.97 21.30
N ASP A 978 10.05 39.76 22.53
CA ASP A 978 11.45 39.48 22.84
C ASP A 978 11.92 38.14 22.26
N ASN A 979 11.01 37.17 22.07
CA ASN A 979 11.34 35.83 21.59
C ASN A 979 11.27 35.71 20.06
N SER A 980 12.35 35.22 19.46
CA SER A 980 12.48 35.08 18.01
C SER A 980 11.51 34.07 17.38
N ASP A 981 11.16 32.98 18.08
CA ASP A 981 10.22 31.97 17.55
C ASP A 981 8.80 32.51 17.44
N VAL A 982 8.41 33.40 18.35
CA VAL A 982 7.13 34.12 18.27
C VAL A 982 7.17 35.08 17.08
N ARG A 983 8.20 35.93 16.96
CA ARG A 983 8.33 36.86 15.82
C ARG A 983 8.33 36.15 14.47
N LEU A 984 9.05 35.03 14.39
CA LEU A 984 9.10 34.16 13.21
C LEU A 984 7.70 33.63 12.83
N GLU A 985 6.97 33.06 13.80
CA GLU A 985 5.62 32.56 13.56
C GLU A 985 4.73 33.70 13.05
N VAL A 986 4.83 34.90 13.63
CA VAL A 986 4.05 36.04 13.14
C VAL A 986 4.45 36.44 11.72
N VAL A 987 5.74 36.45 11.37
CA VAL A 987 6.20 36.70 9.98
C VAL A 987 5.58 35.70 9.01
N ARG A 988 5.56 34.40 9.34
CA ARG A 988 4.93 33.35 8.53
C ARG A 988 3.44 33.57 8.38
N GLN A 989 2.74 33.88 9.47
CA GLN A 989 1.29 34.09 9.45
C GLN A 989 0.92 35.34 8.65
N ILE A 990 1.62 36.47 8.85
CA ILE A 990 1.40 37.71 8.10
C ILE A 990 1.64 37.51 6.62
N ALA A 991 2.77 36.88 6.25
CA ALA A 991 3.14 36.65 4.87
C ALA A 991 2.21 35.65 4.15
N THR A 992 1.58 34.74 4.89
CA THR A 992 0.66 33.75 4.33
C THR A 992 -0.76 34.30 4.17
N VAL A 993 -1.29 34.90 5.24
CA VAL A 993 -2.72 35.25 5.34
C VAL A 993 -3.01 36.66 4.83
N TRP A 994 -2.11 37.63 5.04
CA TRP A 994 -2.32 39.04 4.69
C TRP A 994 -1.33 39.58 3.65
N LYS A 995 -0.80 38.69 2.80
CA LYS A 995 0.25 38.98 1.80
C LYS A 995 -0.01 40.18 0.90
N ASP A 996 -1.28 40.49 0.63
CA ASP A 996 -1.75 41.53 -0.30
C ASP A 996 -2.19 42.82 0.43
N LYS A 997 -2.09 42.87 1.77
CA LYS A 997 -2.48 44.07 2.53
C LYS A 997 -1.40 45.17 2.42
N PRO A 998 -1.81 46.46 2.33
CA PRO A 998 -0.87 47.58 2.30
C PRO A 998 0.06 47.60 3.52
N GLY A 999 1.35 47.86 3.27
CA GLY A 999 2.37 47.97 4.31
C GLY A 999 3.03 46.65 4.75
N ILE A 1000 2.50 45.49 4.38
CA ILE A 1000 3.10 44.19 4.75
C ILE A 1000 4.43 43.96 4.07
N LEU A 1001 4.55 44.29 2.78
CA LEU A 1001 5.82 44.20 2.09
C LEU A 1001 6.90 45.07 2.76
N GLU A 1002 6.53 46.27 3.20
CA GLU A 1002 7.45 47.18 3.87
C GLU A 1002 7.86 46.66 5.25
N LEU A 1003 6.91 46.10 6.01
CA LEU A 1003 7.21 45.43 7.28
C LEU A 1003 8.19 44.27 7.11
N LEU A 1004 7.98 43.41 6.11
CA LEU A 1004 8.87 42.29 5.83
C LEU A 1004 10.26 42.77 5.38
N LYS A 1005 10.33 43.79 4.50
CA LYS A 1005 11.60 44.44 4.12
C LYS A 1005 12.34 44.97 5.34
N GLN A 1006 11.63 45.61 6.28
CA GLN A 1006 12.23 46.08 7.53
C GLN A 1006 12.76 44.92 8.36
N ARG A 1007 12.01 43.81 8.51
CA ARG A 1007 12.49 42.62 9.25
C ARG A 1007 13.74 42.00 8.64
N VAL A 1008 13.85 41.95 7.31
CA VAL A 1008 15.07 41.49 6.62
C VAL A 1008 16.29 42.35 6.99
N VAL A 1009 16.11 43.63 7.30
CA VAL A 1009 17.22 44.54 7.59
C VAL A 1009 17.52 44.64 9.08
N SER A 1010 16.50 44.67 9.92
CA SER A 1010 16.62 45.15 11.30
C SER A 1010 16.31 44.11 12.37
N ASP A 1011 15.86 42.89 12.04
CA ASP A 1011 15.66 41.87 13.08
C ASP A 1011 17.01 41.36 13.59
N GLU A 1012 17.18 41.30 14.90
CA GLU A 1012 18.41 40.82 15.54
C GLU A 1012 18.65 39.32 15.29
N ASN A 1013 17.57 38.55 15.12
CA ASN A 1013 17.67 37.11 14.91
C ASN A 1013 17.69 36.76 13.42
N TRP A 1014 18.77 36.07 13.01
CA TRP A 1014 19.01 35.68 11.62
C TRP A 1014 17.87 34.81 11.05
N TYR A 1015 17.22 33.96 11.86
CA TYR A 1015 16.17 33.06 11.40
C TYR A 1015 14.90 33.84 11.01
N VAL A 1016 14.60 34.92 11.73
CA VAL A 1016 13.49 35.84 11.39
C VAL A 1016 13.83 36.61 10.11
N ARG A 1017 15.07 37.09 9.95
CA ARG A 1017 15.54 37.75 8.72
C ARG A 1017 15.44 36.82 7.52
N LEU A 1018 15.91 35.58 7.66
CA LEU A 1018 15.89 34.55 6.62
C LEU A 1018 14.46 34.23 6.17
N GLU A 1019 13.54 34.01 7.10
CA GLU A 1019 12.13 33.77 6.79
C GLU A 1019 11.52 34.98 6.08
N ALA A 1020 11.70 36.20 6.61
CA ALA A 1020 11.21 37.41 5.97
C ALA A 1020 11.76 37.58 4.54
N LEU A 1021 13.03 37.22 4.33
CA LEU A 1021 13.69 37.27 3.02
C LEU A 1021 13.03 36.31 2.03
N ARG A 1022 12.78 35.06 2.44
CA ARG A 1022 12.07 34.06 1.62
C ARG A 1022 10.66 34.52 1.24
N GLN A 1023 9.96 35.19 2.16
CA GLN A 1023 8.60 35.67 1.91
C GLN A 1023 8.55 36.84 0.90
N ILE A 1024 9.59 37.68 0.82
CA ILE A 1024 9.60 38.82 -0.11
C ILE A 1024 10.22 38.48 -1.47
N ALA A 1025 11.15 37.52 -1.53
CA ALA A 1025 11.94 37.24 -2.73
C ALA A 1025 11.12 36.73 -3.93
N THR A 1026 9.91 36.23 -3.71
CA THR A 1026 8.97 35.80 -4.76
C THR A 1026 8.32 36.96 -5.54
N LYS A 1027 8.55 38.22 -5.13
CA LYS A 1027 7.91 39.40 -5.72
C LYS A 1027 8.92 40.20 -6.55
N HIS A 1028 8.66 40.39 -7.84
CA HIS A 1028 9.44 41.32 -8.70
C HIS A 1028 9.08 42.78 -8.42
N GLU A 1029 9.16 43.21 -7.16
CA GLU A 1029 8.83 44.56 -6.74
C GLU A 1029 10.08 45.46 -6.70
N PRO A 1030 9.96 46.77 -7.00
CA PRO A 1030 11.07 47.70 -6.94
C PRO A 1030 11.79 47.69 -5.58
N GLY A 1031 13.13 47.67 -5.64
CA GLY A 1031 14.01 47.72 -4.48
C GLY A 1031 14.27 46.38 -3.78
N ILE A 1032 13.60 45.28 -4.15
CA ILE A 1032 13.90 43.96 -3.55
C ILE A 1032 15.25 43.44 -4.02
N LEU A 1033 15.57 43.56 -5.31
CA LEU A 1033 16.89 43.16 -5.83
C LEU A 1033 18.03 43.87 -5.10
N GLU A 1034 17.89 45.19 -4.89
CA GLU A 1034 18.90 45.98 -4.17
C GLU A 1034 19.02 45.54 -2.70
N LEU A 1035 17.90 45.23 -2.06
CA LEU A 1035 17.89 44.69 -0.70
C LEU A 1035 18.59 43.32 -0.63
N LEU A 1036 18.31 42.41 -1.57
CA LEU A 1036 18.97 41.11 -1.64
C LEU A 1036 20.48 41.27 -1.86
N LYS A 1037 20.91 42.16 -2.77
CA LYS A 1037 22.33 42.48 -2.99
C LYS A 1037 22.99 42.95 -1.70
N GLN A 1038 22.36 43.88 -1.01
CA GLN A 1038 22.83 44.38 0.27
C GLN A 1038 22.95 43.24 1.31
N ARG A 1039 22.01 42.30 1.35
CA ARG A 1039 22.07 41.14 2.26
C ARG A 1039 23.22 40.20 1.91
N VAL A 1040 23.46 39.90 0.63
CA VAL A 1040 24.63 39.10 0.21
C VAL A 1040 25.94 39.75 0.65
N GLU A 1041 26.05 41.08 0.54
CA GLU A 1041 27.29 41.82 0.82
C GLU A 1041 27.56 42.07 2.31
N SER A 1042 26.52 42.25 3.13
CA SER A 1042 26.68 42.86 4.46
C SER A 1042 25.90 42.21 5.61
N ASP A 1043 25.09 41.16 5.37
CA ASP A 1043 24.47 40.44 6.49
C ASP A 1043 25.55 39.71 7.31
N ASP A 1044 25.39 39.69 8.63
CA ASP A 1044 26.34 39.06 9.54
C ASP A 1044 26.20 37.53 9.57
N ASP A 1045 25.03 37.02 9.17
CA ASP A 1045 24.72 35.59 9.12
C ASP A 1045 24.86 35.00 7.72
N LEU A 1046 25.56 33.87 7.63
CA LEU A 1046 25.89 33.23 6.37
C LEU A 1046 24.67 32.62 5.66
N ASP A 1047 23.70 32.06 6.40
CA ASP A 1047 22.52 31.44 5.80
C ASP A 1047 21.64 32.50 5.13
N VAL A 1048 21.55 33.69 5.72
CA VAL A 1048 20.86 34.85 5.11
C VAL A 1048 21.56 35.29 3.82
N ARG A 1049 22.90 35.40 3.82
CA ARG A 1049 23.69 35.76 2.62
C ARG A 1049 23.49 34.76 1.49
N VAL A 1050 23.60 33.46 1.79
CA VAL A 1050 23.47 32.37 0.82
C VAL A 1050 22.05 32.29 0.26
N GLU A 1051 21.02 32.43 1.10
CA GLU A 1051 19.64 32.48 0.63
C GLU A 1051 19.39 33.71 -0.25
N ALA A 1052 19.87 34.90 0.14
CA ALA A 1052 19.74 36.10 -0.68
C ALA A 1052 20.33 35.91 -2.08
N LEU A 1053 21.50 35.27 -2.17
CA LEU A 1053 22.15 34.95 -3.43
C LEU A 1053 21.30 33.99 -4.27
N ARG A 1054 20.78 32.90 -3.67
CA ARG A 1054 19.90 31.94 -4.36
C ARG A 1054 18.68 32.64 -4.95
N GLN A 1055 18.04 33.49 -4.15
CA GLN A 1055 16.87 34.25 -4.58
C GLN A 1055 17.17 35.20 -5.75
N ILE A 1056 18.36 35.83 -5.77
CA ILE A 1056 18.81 36.64 -6.92
C ILE A 1056 19.00 35.75 -8.15
N ALA A 1057 19.71 34.63 -8.01
CA ALA A 1057 20.00 33.74 -9.13
C ALA A 1057 18.74 33.14 -9.76
N SER A 1058 17.74 32.76 -8.95
CA SER A 1058 16.48 32.20 -9.45
C SER A 1058 15.50 33.27 -9.90
N GLY A 1059 15.35 34.36 -9.13
CA GLY A 1059 14.35 35.38 -9.35
C GLY A 1059 14.72 36.40 -10.42
N TRP A 1060 16.00 36.71 -10.60
CA TRP A 1060 16.49 37.74 -11.52
C TRP A 1060 17.42 37.19 -12.59
N LYS A 1061 17.23 35.92 -12.95
CA LYS A 1061 18.03 35.21 -13.94
C LYS A 1061 18.15 35.95 -15.28
N ASP A 1062 17.03 36.53 -15.74
CA ASP A 1062 16.94 37.23 -17.03
C ASP A 1062 17.30 38.73 -16.95
N GLU A 1063 17.60 39.26 -15.75
CA GLU A 1063 17.99 40.67 -15.61
C GLU A 1063 19.44 40.89 -16.10
N PRO A 1064 19.68 41.88 -16.98
CA PRO A 1064 21.03 42.18 -17.45
C PRO A 1064 21.97 42.51 -16.28
N GLY A 1065 23.08 41.77 -16.17
CA GLY A 1065 24.08 41.97 -15.11
C GLY A 1065 24.02 40.96 -13.96
N THR A 1066 23.00 40.10 -13.87
CA THR A 1066 22.91 39.08 -12.80
C THR A 1066 24.05 38.06 -12.89
N LEU A 1067 24.39 37.61 -14.10
CA LEU A 1067 25.51 36.69 -14.31
C LEU A 1067 26.84 37.34 -13.95
N GLU A 1068 27.05 38.60 -14.34
CA GLU A 1068 28.24 39.38 -13.99
C GLU A 1068 28.37 39.56 -12.48
N LEU A 1069 27.26 39.77 -11.78
CA LEU A 1069 27.22 39.89 -10.33
C LEU A 1069 27.57 38.58 -9.63
N LEU A 1070 26.98 37.45 -10.06
CA LEU A 1070 27.35 36.14 -9.53
C LEU A 1070 28.85 35.86 -9.76
N LYS A 1071 29.38 36.20 -10.95
CA LYS A 1071 30.82 36.09 -11.23
C LYS A 1071 31.66 36.93 -10.28
N GLN A 1072 31.24 38.15 -9.95
CA GLN A 1072 31.91 39.00 -8.98
C GLN A 1072 31.92 38.37 -7.58
N TRP A 1073 30.83 37.73 -7.14
CA TRP A 1073 30.83 37.05 -5.84
C TRP A 1073 31.67 35.78 -5.84
N VAL A 1074 31.74 35.03 -6.93
CA VAL A 1074 32.72 33.95 -7.04
C VAL A 1074 34.15 34.52 -6.97
N GLU A 1075 34.42 35.67 -7.59
CA GLU A 1075 35.79 36.20 -7.68
C GLU A 1075 36.28 36.91 -6.42
N PHE A 1076 35.42 37.66 -5.74
CA PHE A 1076 35.83 38.64 -4.74
C PHE A 1076 35.21 38.43 -3.36
N ASP A 1077 34.28 37.47 -3.17
CA ASP A 1077 33.73 37.24 -1.84
C ASP A 1077 34.72 36.47 -0.94
N ASP A 1078 35.00 37.01 0.24
CA ASP A 1078 35.93 36.39 1.18
C ASP A 1078 35.41 35.05 1.71
N ASN A 1079 34.09 34.83 1.73
CA ASN A 1079 33.49 33.62 2.29
C ASN A 1079 33.32 32.50 1.23
N SER A 1080 33.92 31.35 1.50
CA SER A 1080 33.91 30.19 0.60
C SER A 1080 32.52 29.60 0.33
N ASP A 1081 31.59 29.66 1.29
CA ASP A 1081 30.23 29.13 1.09
C ASP A 1081 29.43 30.02 0.14
N VAL A 1082 29.63 31.34 0.18
CA VAL A 1082 29.04 32.28 -0.79
C VAL A 1082 29.62 32.04 -2.19
N ARG A 1083 30.96 31.95 -2.32
CA ARG A 1083 31.62 31.60 -3.59
C ARG A 1083 31.11 30.28 -4.16
N ARG A 1084 31.03 29.26 -3.31
CA ARG A 1084 30.55 27.91 -3.68
C ARG A 1084 29.11 27.94 -4.18
N GLU A 1085 28.22 28.62 -3.46
CA GLU A 1085 26.82 28.73 -3.89
C GLU A 1085 26.68 29.54 -5.18
N ALA A 1086 27.40 30.66 -5.31
CA ALA A 1086 27.46 31.45 -6.54
C ALA A 1086 27.86 30.59 -7.75
N LEU A 1087 28.91 29.77 -7.58
CA LEU A 1087 29.39 28.85 -8.61
C LEU A 1087 28.32 27.82 -9.02
N ARG A 1088 27.64 27.23 -8.04
CA ARG A 1088 26.54 26.28 -8.26
C ARG A 1088 25.37 26.92 -9.01
N GLN A 1089 24.99 28.14 -8.65
CA GLN A 1089 23.94 28.88 -9.32
C GLN A 1089 24.32 29.24 -10.77
N ILE A 1090 25.57 29.65 -11.02
CA ILE A 1090 26.08 29.89 -12.38
C ILE A 1090 26.01 28.62 -13.23
N ALA A 1091 26.54 27.50 -12.71
CA ALA A 1091 26.63 26.24 -13.45
C ALA A 1091 25.26 25.66 -13.84
N SER A 1092 24.27 25.81 -12.95
CA SER A 1092 22.91 25.32 -13.17
C SER A 1092 22.04 26.30 -13.98
N GLY A 1093 22.19 27.61 -13.74
CA GLY A 1093 21.37 28.64 -14.38
C GLY A 1093 21.84 29.00 -15.79
N TRP A 1094 23.14 29.09 -16.03
CA TRP A 1094 23.72 29.61 -17.27
C TRP A 1094 24.58 28.58 -18.01
N LYS A 1095 24.22 27.31 -17.89
CA LYS A 1095 24.98 26.20 -18.48
C LYS A 1095 25.31 26.39 -19.98
N ASP A 1096 24.38 26.96 -20.73
CA ASP A 1096 24.50 27.15 -22.18
C ASP A 1096 25.21 28.46 -22.58
N GLU A 1097 25.56 29.32 -21.62
CA GLU A 1097 26.28 30.56 -21.91
C GLU A 1097 27.75 30.29 -22.30
N PRO A 1098 28.26 30.94 -23.35
CA PRO A 1098 29.65 30.78 -23.76
C PRO A 1098 30.65 31.12 -22.65
N GLY A 1099 31.58 30.22 -22.40
CA GLY A 1099 32.69 30.44 -21.45
C GLY A 1099 32.43 30.01 -20.01
N ILE A 1100 31.24 29.51 -19.65
CA ILE A 1100 30.99 28.99 -18.29
C ILE A 1100 31.85 27.77 -17.96
N LEU A 1101 32.06 26.86 -18.91
CA LEU A 1101 32.96 25.73 -18.71
C LEU A 1101 34.41 26.19 -18.44
N GLU A 1102 34.89 27.18 -19.17
CA GLU A 1102 36.23 27.74 -18.98
C GLU A 1102 36.34 28.46 -17.64
N LEU A 1103 35.28 29.13 -17.20
CA LEU A 1103 35.18 29.70 -15.86
C LEU A 1103 35.28 28.59 -14.80
N LEU A 1104 34.48 27.52 -14.90
CA LEU A 1104 34.55 26.40 -13.95
C LEU A 1104 35.94 25.76 -13.89
N LYS A 1105 36.61 25.58 -15.04
CA LYS A 1105 38.00 25.09 -15.10
C LYS A 1105 38.97 25.99 -14.33
N GLN A 1106 38.85 27.31 -14.49
CA GLN A 1106 39.66 28.26 -13.71
C GLN A 1106 39.43 28.08 -12.20
N TRP A 1107 38.19 27.90 -11.75
CA TRP A 1107 37.89 27.71 -10.33
C TRP A 1107 38.38 26.38 -9.76
N VAL A 1108 38.51 25.33 -10.59
CA VAL A 1108 39.21 24.09 -10.20
C VAL A 1108 40.71 24.35 -9.96
N GLU A 1109 41.33 25.30 -10.65
CA GLU A 1109 42.78 25.54 -10.56
C GLU A 1109 43.18 26.63 -9.55
N PHE A 1110 42.35 27.67 -9.40
CA PHE A 1110 42.77 28.92 -8.75
C PHE A 1110 42.12 29.23 -7.39
N ASP A 1111 41.02 28.58 -6.98
CA ASP A 1111 40.46 28.84 -5.64
C ASP A 1111 41.30 28.19 -4.55
N ASP A 1112 41.64 28.93 -3.50
CA ASP A 1112 42.39 28.41 -2.36
C ASP A 1112 41.56 27.43 -1.51
N ASN A 1113 40.23 27.57 -1.51
CA ASN A 1113 39.33 26.72 -0.72
C ASN A 1113 38.94 25.43 -1.47
N SER A 1114 39.15 24.29 -0.81
CA SER A 1114 38.89 22.98 -1.40
C SER A 1114 37.41 22.71 -1.68
N ASP A 1115 36.47 23.24 -0.90
CA ASP A 1115 35.04 23.03 -1.13
C ASP A 1115 34.56 23.72 -2.41
N VAL A 1116 35.14 24.88 -2.75
CA VAL A 1116 34.84 25.59 -4.00
C VAL A 1116 35.39 24.80 -5.20
N ARG A 1117 36.66 24.35 -5.13
CA ARG A 1117 37.25 23.49 -6.17
C ARG A 1117 36.47 22.19 -6.36
N ARG A 1118 36.06 21.56 -5.27
CA ARG A 1118 35.23 20.35 -5.27
C ARG A 1118 33.89 20.59 -5.96
N GLU A 1119 33.18 21.66 -5.61
CA GLU A 1119 31.91 22.01 -6.24
C GLU A 1119 32.08 22.23 -7.74
N ALA A 1120 33.13 22.95 -8.17
CA ALA A 1120 33.45 23.14 -9.58
C ALA A 1120 33.59 21.79 -10.31
N LEU A 1121 34.32 20.83 -9.74
CA LEU A 1121 34.48 19.48 -10.30
C LEU A 1121 33.14 18.73 -10.41
N GLN A 1122 32.30 18.81 -9.37
CA GLN A 1122 30.97 18.18 -9.38
C GLN A 1122 30.07 18.77 -10.47
N GLN A 1123 30.09 20.08 -10.65
CA GLN A 1123 29.33 20.76 -11.70
C GLN A 1123 29.86 20.39 -13.10
N ILE A 1124 31.19 20.30 -13.28
CA ILE A 1124 31.79 19.84 -14.55
C ILE A 1124 31.39 18.38 -14.84
N ALA A 1125 31.46 17.50 -13.85
CA ALA A 1125 31.13 16.08 -14.01
C ALA A 1125 29.64 15.86 -14.35
N SER A 1126 28.74 16.66 -13.78
CA SER A 1126 27.30 16.57 -14.07
C SER A 1126 26.94 17.19 -15.42
N GLY A 1127 27.59 18.31 -15.78
CA GLY A 1127 27.17 19.15 -16.89
C GLY A 1127 27.93 18.92 -18.21
N TRP A 1128 29.23 18.64 -18.13
CA TRP A 1128 30.16 18.73 -19.27
C TRP A 1128 31.09 17.52 -19.43
N LYS A 1129 30.80 16.38 -18.79
CA LYS A 1129 31.62 15.14 -18.88
C LYS A 1129 31.96 14.66 -20.31
N ASN A 1130 31.19 15.04 -21.33
CA ASN A 1130 31.45 14.62 -22.71
C ASN A 1130 32.29 15.63 -23.51
N GLU A 1131 32.62 16.78 -22.93
CA GLU A 1131 33.44 17.80 -23.58
C GLU A 1131 34.90 17.38 -23.67
N SER A 1132 35.59 17.86 -24.70
CA SER A 1132 37.00 17.55 -24.92
C SER A 1132 37.87 18.16 -23.81
N GLY A 1133 38.83 17.39 -23.30
CA GLY A 1133 39.78 17.84 -22.27
C GLY A 1133 39.33 17.64 -20.81
N ILE A 1134 38.10 17.17 -20.56
CA ILE A 1134 37.57 17.01 -19.20
C ILE A 1134 38.16 15.81 -18.47
N PHE A 1135 38.45 14.72 -19.19
CA PHE A 1135 39.18 13.60 -18.61
C PHE A 1135 40.56 14.03 -18.12
N GLU A 1136 41.30 14.79 -18.94
CA GLU A 1136 42.62 15.31 -18.61
C GLU A 1136 42.59 16.26 -17.42
N LEU A 1137 41.54 17.09 -17.31
CA LEU A 1137 41.32 17.93 -16.14
C LEU A 1137 41.15 17.08 -14.87
N PHE A 1138 40.21 16.13 -14.86
CA PHE A 1138 40.01 15.27 -13.69
C PHE A 1138 41.25 14.46 -13.36
N TYR A 1139 41.97 13.99 -14.37
CA TYR A 1139 43.19 13.21 -14.19
C TYR A 1139 44.28 14.07 -13.53
N HIS A 1140 44.47 15.29 -14.02
CA HIS A 1140 45.41 16.25 -13.44
C HIS A 1140 45.02 16.62 -12.00
N THR A 1141 43.75 16.90 -11.73
CA THR A 1141 43.28 17.25 -10.38
C THR A 1141 43.44 16.08 -9.41
N ALA A 1142 43.05 14.86 -9.79
CA ALA A 1142 43.24 13.66 -8.98
C ALA A 1142 44.72 13.42 -8.63
N LEU A 1143 45.64 13.82 -9.50
CA LEU A 1143 47.08 13.71 -9.25
C LEU A 1143 47.64 14.83 -8.38
N ASN A 1144 47.25 16.07 -8.65
CA ASN A 1144 48.03 17.25 -8.29
C ASN A 1144 47.31 18.29 -7.41
N ASP A 1145 46.01 18.13 -7.09
CA ASP A 1145 45.32 19.11 -6.23
C ASP A 1145 46.04 19.25 -4.87
N SER A 1146 46.18 20.49 -4.41
CA SER A 1146 46.93 20.87 -3.21
C SER A 1146 46.24 20.54 -1.89
N PHE A 1147 45.04 19.93 -1.90
CA PHE A 1147 44.26 19.63 -0.70
C PHE A 1147 45.07 18.90 0.39
N GLN A 1148 44.97 19.43 1.60
CA GLN A 1148 45.48 18.83 2.84
C GLN A 1148 44.31 18.70 3.82
N ARG A 1149 44.11 17.50 4.34
CA ARG A 1149 43.04 17.23 5.31
C ARG A 1149 43.44 17.75 6.69
N GLU A 1150 42.61 18.61 7.25
CA GLU A 1150 42.71 19.10 8.62
C GLU A 1150 41.71 18.40 9.55
N ASN A 1151 40.52 18.04 9.02
CA ASN A 1151 39.47 17.36 9.76
C ASN A 1151 38.86 16.20 8.95
N ASP A 1152 38.34 15.19 9.64
CA ASP A 1152 37.80 13.99 9.00
C ASP A 1152 36.57 14.22 8.13
N PHE A 1153 35.80 15.28 8.39
CA PHE A 1153 34.59 15.62 7.65
C PHE A 1153 34.83 16.42 6.36
N GLN A 1154 36.06 16.84 6.08
CA GLN A 1154 36.37 17.62 4.87
C GLN A 1154 36.35 16.74 3.62
N ASP A 1155 35.75 17.23 2.54
CA ASP A 1155 35.76 16.49 1.29
C ASP A 1155 37.01 16.79 0.46
N ASN A 1156 37.54 15.76 -0.18
CA ASN A 1156 38.78 15.83 -0.94
C ASN A 1156 38.48 16.04 -2.45
N PRO A 1157 38.91 17.17 -3.06
CA PRO A 1157 38.78 17.39 -4.50
C PRO A 1157 39.42 16.30 -5.37
N ARG A 1158 40.55 15.72 -4.93
CA ARG A 1158 41.19 14.59 -5.63
C ARG A 1158 40.28 13.37 -5.67
N GLN A 1159 39.58 13.09 -4.57
CA GLN A 1159 38.63 11.98 -4.51
C GLN A 1159 37.43 12.25 -5.43
N THR A 1160 36.90 13.48 -5.44
CA THR A 1160 35.79 13.86 -6.33
C THR A 1160 36.16 13.69 -7.81
N ALA A 1161 37.36 14.12 -8.21
CA ALA A 1161 37.87 13.92 -9.56
C ALA A 1161 38.05 12.43 -9.90
N LEU A 1162 38.55 11.63 -8.97
CA LEU A 1162 38.74 10.18 -9.13
C LEU A 1162 37.39 9.44 -9.22
N GLU A 1163 36.39 9.84 -8.44
CA GLU A 1163 35.01 9.36 -8.51
C GLU A 1163 34.38 9.66 -9.87
N ALA A 1164 34.55 10.89 -10.37
CA ALA A 1164 34.09 11.27 -11.70
C ALA A 1164 34.77 10.43 -12.80
N ILE A 1165 36.07 10.16 -12.68
CA ILE A 1165 36.82 9.29 -13.59
C ILE A 1165 36.27 7.87 -13.61
N VAL A 1166 36.15 7.24 -12.44
CA VAL A 1166 35.65 5.86 -12.31
C VAL A 1166 34.22 5.74 -12.82
N LYS A 1167 33.38 6.75 -12.58
CA LYS A 1167 31.97 6.74 -12.99
C LYS A 1167 31.76 7.01 -14.47
N HIS A 1168 32.51 7.94 -15.07
CA HIS A 1168 32.24 8.45 -16.41
C HIS A 1168 33.22 7.95 -17.48
N TYR A 1169 34.40 7.46 -17.07
CA TYR A 1169 35.43 6.95 -17.99
C TYR A 1169 35.99 5.59 -17.52
N PRO A 1170 35.14 4.59 -17.20
CA PRO A 1170 35.60 3.30 -16.69
C PRO A 1170 36.48 2.55 -17.70
N ASP A 1171 36.20 2.70 -19.01
CA ASP A 1171 36.93 2.02 -20.09
C ASP A 1171 38.21 2.75 -20.54
N ASN A 1172 38.53 3.91 -19.94
CA ASN A 1172 39.75 4.63 -20.28
C ASN A 1172 40.97 3.87 -19.73
N PRO A 1173 42.00 3.57 -20.55
CA PRO A 1173 43.16 2.78 -20.13
C PRO A 1173 43.96 3.38 -18.97
N GLN A 1174 43.80 4.67 -18.68
CA GLN A 1174 44.46 5.35 -17.57
C GLN A 1174 43.66 5.33 -16.25
N THR A 1175 42.38 4.93 -16.28
CA THR A 1175 41.51 4.92 -15.10
C THR A 1175 41.98 3.94 -14.02
N LEU A 1176 42.20 2.68 -14.39
CA LEU A 1176 42.65 1.65 -13.44
C LEU A 1176 44.06 1.94 -12.88
N PRO A 1177 45.07 2.28 -13.70
CA PRO A 1177 46.39 2.68 -13.18
C PRO A 1177 46.35 3.87 -12.23
N LEU A 1178 45.53 4.89 -12.51
CA LEU A 1178 45.38 6.04 -11.62
C LEU A 1178 44.75 5.63 -10.28
N LEU A 1179 43.70 4.81 -10.31
CA LEU A 1179 43.04 4.35 -9.09
C LEU A 1179 43.99 3.51 -8.21
N GLN A 1180 44.81 2.65 -8.83
CA GLN A 1180 45.87 1.89 -8.16
C GLN A 1180 46.93 2.80 -7.54
N ASP A 1181 47.43 3.77 -8.30
CA ASP A 1181 48.42 4.72 -7.79
C ASP A 1181 47.88 5.53 -6.60
N ARG A 1182 46.64 6.04 -6.69
CA ARG A 1182 46.01 6.78 -5.58
C ARG A 1182 45.75 5.92 -4.36
N ALA A 1183 45.43 4.63 -4.52
CA ALA A 1183 45.26 3.70 -3.40
C ALA A 1183 46.56 3.46 -2.61
N GLU A 1184 47.71 3.52 -3.26
CA GLU A 1184 49.03 3.29 -2.66
C GLU A 1184 49.71 4.59 -2.19
N ASN A 1185 49.62 5.65 -2.99
CA ASN A 1185 50.53 6.80 -2.93
C ASN A 1185 49.86 8.15 -2.62
N ASP A 1186 48.52 8.27 -2.57
CA ASP A 1186 47.90 9.56 -2.25
C ASP A 1186 48.26 9.99 -0.82
N PRO A 1187 48.59 11.27 -0.55
CA PRO A 1187 48.90 11.72 0.81
C PRO A 1187 47.72 11.63 1.77
N ASP A 1188 46.47 11.66 1.28
CA ASP A 1188 45.27 11.59 2.11
C ASP A 1188 44.86 10.15 2.45
N GLU A 1189 44.74 9.83 3.73
CA GLU A 1189 44.46 8.46 4.19
C GLU A 1189 43.06 7.98 3.80
N GLN A 1190 42.05 8.83 3.98
CA GLN A 1190 40.68 8.46 3.62
C GLN A 1190 40.52 8.20 2.12
N LEU A 1191 41.17 8.99 1.26
CA LEU A 1191 41.21 8.74 -0.18
C LEU A 1191 41.87 7.40 -0.49
N ARG A 1192 43.02 7.08 0.13
CA ARG A 1192 43.68 5.77 -0.05
C ARG A 1192 42.74 4.62 0.32
N GLU A 1193 42.06 4.69 1.46
CA GLU A 1193 41.12 3.64 1.90
C GLU A 1193 39.92 3.50 0.96
N TRP A 1194 39.33 4.63 0.55
CA TRP A 1194 38.26 4.66 -0.43
C TRP A 1194 38.68 4.02 -1.76
N ALA A 1195 39.87 4.37 -2.26
CA ALA A 1195 40.41 3.83 -3.52
C ALA A 1195 40.69 2.32 -3.43
N LYS A 1196 41.24 1.83 -2.31
CA LYS A 1196 41.42 0.39 -2.05
C LYS A 1196 40.11 -0.37 -2.06
N LYS A 1197 39.10 0.16 -1.35
CA LYS A 1197 37.75 -0.43 -1.34
C LYS A 1197 37.15 -0.43 -2.73
N LYS A 1198 37.39 0.61 -3.53
CA LYS A 1198 36.90 0.68 -4.90
C LYS A 1198 37.60 -0.29 -5.84
N LEU A 1199 38.91 -0.52 -5.69
CA LEU A 1199 39.64 -1.57 -6.42
C LEU A 1199 39.10 -2.96 -6.10
N GLN A 1200 38.84 -3.27 -4.83
CA GLN A 1200 38.21 -4.53 -4.44
C GLN A 1200 36.81 -4.74 -5.04
N GLN A 1201 36.07 -3.65 -5.29
CA GLN A 1201 34.78 -3.71 -5.99
C GLN A 1201 34.90 -3.90 -7.50
N LEU A 1202 36.05 -3.56 -8.10
CA LEU A 1202 36.31 -3.74 -9.54
C LEU A 1202 36.96 -5.11 -9.84
N GLU A 1203 37.60 -5.72 -8.85
CA GLU A 1203 38.20 -7.07 -8.93
C GLU A 1203 37.20 -8.20 -8.62
N ASN A 1204 36.07 -7.89 -7.99
CA ASN A 1204 34.94 -8.79 -7.74
C ASN A 1204 33.79 -8.52 -8.72
#